data_AF-A0A6P5H2R6-F1
#
_entry.id   AF-A0A6P5H2R6-F1
#
_cell.length_a   1.000
_cell.length_b   1.000
_cell.length_c   1.000
_cell.angle_alpha   90.00
_cell.angle_beta   90.00
_cell.angle_gamma   90.00
#
_symmetry.space_group_name_H-M   'P 1'
#
loop_
_entity.id
_entity.type
_entity.pdbx_description
1 polymer ?
#
loop_
_entity_poly.entity_id
_entity_poly.type
_entity_poly.pdbx_seq_one_letter_code
_entity_poly.pdbx_strand_id
1 'polypeptide(L)'
;MLGLGSSSNSIPADTFTFCFLLKACANLFESNNGAQFHGVVIKKGFEFHVYVHTSVVGMYVKCGSLADARKAFDEMPERNLVAWNAMITGSAGRGEVGYARLLFERMPKHNVISWTGLIDGYTRAREPEEAIALFRRMMFEGVDPSEITVLAIVPAVSNSGGLLMGGTLHAYCEKRSFCIVDVRVENSLIDMYAKCGSISNALKVFETMLGRRNLVSWTSIISGFAMHGMAKEAVEQFEEMSKASIAPNRVTFLSVLNACSHGGLVDEGLSFFKAMVYEYGIEPEIKHYGCIIDLLGRAGRLREAEEMIGKMPMDVNVVVWRTLLGCCCKHGEVEMGERVMKKIVGLERGYGGDYVVMSNMLNDVGRFNDALRVRRMIDELNVVKVPGITLISGKQYLIRKILTHLRQYSHKTHTHTHTHTHKPCTPLPSSLSLPRTSTPPSPPPPPPPLPPPLPMESIKKLHAHLIVTGLHRYQSLLSNVLVPYALSPANLAHARVLFRQIQSPTAFLWNTMIRALSRSQTPQDAIFFYARMRQRGLKQGNFTFPFVLKACARISGFGEGKWVHCHCLKLGFVSDVFVSNALIHFYVICGDLRCARLVFDEMPVRDLVSWNSLICGYSQCNCLSEVLGLFEAMRDAGLKGDEVTMVKVVSACTHLGEWDLAESMVKYTEENCIEVDVYLGNTLIDYYGRRGLVESAEKVFMEMKERNVVTMNAMITTYAKAGNLVLARRIFDEMPERDLISWSSMIAGYSQSNCFADALKLFRQMQKARVKPDEIVVVSVLSACAHLGALDIGKWMHNYIKRNNIKADIYVGNSLIDMYAKGGCIMEAFEVFDEMKEKDTLSWNSIILGLANNGLTEKALEVFSGMLKDGFPPNGVTFLGVLIACAHGGLVNEGLHYFESMREVHKLEPQMKHYGCVVDLLGRSGELDKAFKFIGEMPMKPDPIVWRTLLGACKVHGNVGLAKIATEKLDELDPNNSGNYVLLFNTFAGADRWTDAMKVREMMVESDVRKSPGCSLIEAGNTGE
;
A
#
# COMPACT_ATOMS: atom_id res chain seq x y z
N MET A 1 -32.93 0.14 63.20
CA MET A 1 -32.52 -0.22 64.58
C MET A 1 -32.21 1.06 65.38
N LEU A 2 -33.16 1.99 65.43
CA LEU A 2 -33.11 3.17 66.30
C LEU A 2 -34.53 3.40 66.79
N GLY A 3 -34.74 3.19 68.09
CA GLY A 3 -36.02 3.35 68.79
C GLY A 3 -36.61 2.04 69.28
N LEU A 4 -36.25 1.62 70.50
CA LEU A 4 -37.15 1.12 71.56
C LEU A 4 -36.30 0.67 72.76
N GLY A 5 -36.76 1.02 73.96
CA GLY A 5 -36.06 0.82 75.22
C GLY A 5 -35.96 -0.64 75.68
N SER A 6 -34.99 -0.84 76.58
CA SER A 6 -34.92 -1.89 77.62
C SER A 6 -35.64 -3.21 77.31
N SER A 7 -35.00 -4.10 76.56
CA SER A 7 -35.00 -5.54 76.84
C SER A 7 -33.89 -6.23 76.07
N SER A 8 -33.28 -7.18 76.75
CA SER A 8 -32.11 -7.98 76.40
C SER A 8 -32.26 -8.80 75.11
N ASN A 9 -31.87 -8.23 73.96
CA ASN A 9 -31.40 -8.96 72.77
C ASN A 9 -30.84 -8.02 71.67
N SER A 10 -30.00 -7.03 72.03
CA SER A 10 -29.23 -6.31 71.01
C SER A 10 -28.11 -7.22 70.50
N ILE A 11 -28.26 -7.74 69.28
CA ILE A 11 -27.17 -8.40 68.55
C ILE A 11 -25.94 -7.48 68.65
N PRO A 12 -24.76 -7.97 69.11
CA PRO A 12 -23.57 -7.15 69.13
C PRO A 12 -23.31 -6.68 67.70
N ALA A 13 -23.34 -5.36 67.47
CA ALA A 13 -22.97 -4.80 66.17
C ALA A 13 -21.48 -5.06 65.97
N ASP A 14 -21.17 -6.16 65.31
CA ASP A 14 -19.84 -6.58 64.93
C ASP A 14 -19.42 -5.91 63.62
N THR A 15 -18.18 -6.16 63.21
CA THR A 15 -17.60 -5.59 61.99
C THR A 15 -18.41 -5.95 60.74
N PHE A 16 -19.00 -7.15 60.69
CA PHE A 16 -19.90 -7.58 59.60
C PHE A 16 -21.18 -6.73 59.54
N THR A 17 -21.83 -6.51 60.69
CA THR A 17 -23.05 -5.69 60.79
C THR A 17 -22.82 -4.28 60.25
N PHE A 18 -21.71 -3.63 60.61
CA PHE A 18 -21.38 -2.29 60.11
C PHE A 18 -21.08 -2.26 58.62
N CYS A 19 -20.37 -3.26 58.07
CA CYS A 19 -20.14 -3.37 56.62
C CYS A 19 -21.46 -3.43 55.83
N PHE A 20 -22.43 -4.23 56.30
CA PHE A 20 -23.74 -4.32 55.64
C PHE A 20 -24.55 -3.03 55.74
N LEU A 21 -24.60 -2.41 56.92
CA LEU A 21 -25.34 -1.15 57.12
C LEU A 21 -24.76 -0.01 56.27
N LEU A 22 -23.44 0.14 56.23
CA LEU A 22 -22.78 1.15 55.41
C LEU A 22 -23.01 0.89 53.91
N LYS A 23 -22.96 -0.37 53.47
CA LYS A 23 -23.26 -0.74 52.08
C LYS A 23 -24.73 -0.49 51.71
N ALA A 24 -25.66 -0.70 52.64
CA ALA A 24 -27.07 -0.37 52.44
C ALA A 24 -27.27 1.15 52.29
N CYS A 25 -26.64 1.96 53.16
CA CYS A 25 -26.65 3.42 53.03
C CYS A 25 -26.07 3.88 51.68
N ALA A 26 -24.98 3.26 51.25
CA ALA A 26 -24.33 3.54 49.97
C ALA A 26 -25.23 3.26 48.75
N ASN A 27 -26.06 2.20 48.82
CA ASN A 27 -26.99 1.83 47.75
C ASN A 27 -28.27 2.68 47.74
N LEU A 28 -28.67 3.21 48.90
CA LEU A 28 -29.80 4.13 49.03
C LEU A 28 -29.41 5.61 48.84
N PHE A 29 -28.12 5.88 48.62
CA PHE A 29 -27.56 7.24 48.52
C PHE A 29 -27.80 8.12 49.76
N GLU A 30 -27.92 7.52 50.95
CA GLU A 30 -28.21 8.21 52.21
C GLU A 30 -26.92 8.65 52.93
N SER A 31 -26.45 9.88 52.64
CA SER A 31 -25.23 10.43 53.24
C SER A 31 -25.34 10.65 54.77
N ASN A 32 -26.48 11.15 55.24
CA ASN A 32 -26.68 11.49 56.66
C ASN A 32 -26.68 10.27 57.57
N ASN A 33 -27.41 9.22 57.20
CA ASN A 33 -27.44 7.97 57.96
C ASN A 33 -26.08 7.26 57.89
N GLY A 34 -25.42 7.28 56.73
CA GLY A 34 -24.05 6.77 56.56
C GLY A 34 -23.04 7.48 57.48
N ALA A 35 -23.09 8.80 57.60
CA ALA A 35 -22.23 9.58 58.49
C ALA A 35 -22.49 9.27 59.98
N GLN A 36 -23.76 9.06 60.37
CA GLN A 36 -24.09 8.62 61.74
C GLN A 36 -23.51 7.24 62.04
N PHE A 37 -23.66 6.28 61.12
CA PHE A 37 -23.05 4.95 61.28
C PHE A 37 -21.52 5.00 61.32
N HIS A 38 -20.88 5.87 60.52
CA HIS A 38 -19.45 6.11 60.60
C HIS A 38 -19.02 6.65 61.98
N GLY A 39 -19.77 7.60 62.56
CA GLY A 39 -19.52 8.06 63.93
C GLY A 39 -19.67 6.97 65.00
N VAL A 40 -20.60 6.03 64.81
CA VAL A 40 -20.75 4.86 65.69
C VAL A 40 -19.59 3.88 65.53
N VAL A 41 -19.08 3.68 64.31
CA VAL A 41 -17.89 2.86 64.01
C VAL A 41 -16.66 3.37 64.78
N ILE A 42 -16.44 4.70 64.77
CA ILE A 42 -15.39 5.38 65.54
C ILE A 42 -15.58 5.13 67.04
N LYS A 43 -16.78 5.41 67.57
CA LYS A 43 -17.08 5.25 69.01
C LYS A 43 -16.92 3.81 69.52
N LYS A 44 -17.12 2.81 68.65
CA LYS A 44 -16.98 1.38 68.97
C LYS A 44 -15.55 0.85 68.76
N GLY A 45 -14.62 1.68 68.29
CA GLY A 45 -13.21 1.29 68.08
C GLY A 45 -12.96 0.46 66.82
N PHE A 46 -13.88 0.49 65.85
CA PHE A 46 -13.73 -0.24 64.58
C PHE A 46 -13.13 0.63 63.45
N GLU A 47 -12.70 1.85 63.75
CA GLU A 47 -12.12 2.80 62.79
C GLU A 47 -10.87 2.29 62.07
N PHE A 48 -10.09 1.42 62.70
CA PHE A 48 -8.90 0.82 62.08
C PHE A 48 -9.15 -0.54 61.43
N HIS A 49 -10.40 -1.05 61.49
CA HIS A 49 -10.72 -2.33 60.87
C HIS A 49 -10.90 -2.17 59.35
N VAL A 50 -9.96 -2.71 58.58
CA VAL A 50 -9.81 -2.52 57.12
C VAL A 50 -11.12 -2.68 56.34
N TYR A 51 -11.93 -3.71 56.63
CA TYR A 51 -13.20 -3.96 55.92
C TYR A 51 -14.32 -2.97 56.24
N VAL A 52 -14.40 -2.52 57.50
CA VAL A 52 -15.41 -1.54 57.93
C VAL A 52 -15.05 -0.18 57.36
N HIS A 53 -13.78 0.20 57.46
CA HIS A 53 -13.27 1.46 56.91
C HIS A 53 -13.38 1.49 55.37
N THR A 54 -13.12 0.38 54.66
CA THR A 54 -13.38 0.26 53.21
C THR A 54 -14.86 0.50 52.88
N SER A 55 -15.78 0.03 53.73
CA SER A 55 -17.22 0.23 53.56
C SER A 55 -17.64 1.67 53.80
N VAL A 56 -16.97 2.38 54.72
CA VAL A 56 -17.13 3.84 54.94
C VAL A 56 -16.70 4.61 53.70
N VAL A 57 -15.51 4.33 53.16
CA VAL A 57 -15.01 4.97 51.92
C VAL A 57 -15.99 4.74 50.76
N GLY A 58 -16.41 3.50 50.54
CA GLY A 58 -17.37 3.16 49.49
C GLY A 58 -18.74 3.84 49.67
N MET A 59 -19.18 4.02 50.92
CA MET A 59 -20.41 4.76 51.24
C MET A 59 -20.29 6.24 50.85
N TYR A 60 -19.26 6.93 51.31
CA TYR A 60 -19.08 8.35 50.98
C TYR A 60 -18.87 8.59 49.48
N VAL A 61 -18.12 7.73 48.79
CA VAL A 61 -17.95 7.79 47.33
C VAL A 61 -19.30 7.70 46.60
N LYS A 62 -20.14 6.71 46.95
CA LYS A 62 -21.46 6.55 46.31
C LYS A 62 -22.41 7.71 46.63
N CYS A 63 -22.43 8.16 47.88
CA CYS A 63 -23.24 9.30 48.33
C CYS A 63 -22.76 10.65 47.79
N GLY A 64 -21.54 10.73 47.26
CA GLY A 64 -21.00 11.90 46.58
C GLY A 64 -20.22 12.88 47.41
N SER A 65 -19.95 12.53 48.66
CA SER A 65 -19.03 13.28 49.52
C SER A 65 -17.59 12.84 49.26
N LEU A 66 -17.01 13.23 48.13
CA LEU A 66 -15.62 12.86 47.80
C LEU A 66 -14.60 13.42 48.80
N ALA A 67 -14.87 14.58 49.42
CA ALA A 67 -14.00 15.14 50.46
C ALA A 67 -13.94 14.25 51.71
N ASP A 68 -15.09 13.79 52.21
CA ASP A 68 -15.17 12.87 53.36
C ASP A 68 -14.61 11.49 53.02
N ALA A 69 -14.84 11.01 51.78
CA ALA A 69 -14.26 9.77 51.29
C ALA A 69 -12.72 9.83 51.24
N ARG A 70 -12.15 10.96 50.77
CA ARG A 70 -10.71 11.21 50.76
C ARG A 70 -10.15 11.19 52.18
N LYS A 71 -10.78 11.91 53.11
CA LYS A 71 -10.35 11.94 54.51
C LYS A 71 -10.35 10.54 55.14
N ALA A 72 -11.45 9.80 54.99
CA ALA A 72 -11.53 8.42 55.47
C ALA A 72 -10.45 7.54 54.81
N PHE A 73 -10.23 7.67 53.50
CA PHE A 73 -9.21 6.92 52.79
C PHE A 73 -7.78 7.25 53.23
N ASP A 74 -7.50 8.50 53.58
CA ASP A 74 -6.20 8.97 54.06
C ASP A 74 -5.91 8.50 55.49
N GLU A 75 -6.94 8.39 56.33
CA GLU A 75 -6.88 7.91 57.71
C GLU A 75 -6.73 6.38 57.83
N MET A 76 -6.91 5.61 56.74
CA MET A 76 -6.71 4.16 56.72
C MET A 76 -5.22 3.79 56.95
N PRO A 77 -4.88 3.04 58.01
CA PRO A 77 -3.51 2.58 58.25
C PRO A 77 -3.05 1.58 57.18
N GLU A 78 -3.95 0.67 56.81
CA GLU A 78 -3.75 -0.31 55.74
C GLU A 78 -4.87 -0.22 54.70
N ARG A 79 -4.50 -0.06 53.43
CA ARG A 79 -5.43 0.08 52.31
C ARG A 79 -5.47 -1.20 51.49
N ASN A 80 -6.62 -1.86 51.46
CA ASN A 80 -6.84 -2.99 50.56
C ASN A 80 -7.15 -2.52 49.13
N LEU A 81 -7.07 -3.44 48.16
CA LEU A 81 -7.35 -3.13 46.75
C LEU A 81 -8.77 -2.60 46.51
N VAL A 82 -9.74 -2.99 47.34
CA VAL A 82 -11.15 -2.56 47.21
C VAL A 82 -11.31 -1.08 47.55
N ALA A 83 -10.62 -0.59 48.58
CA ALA A 83 -10.61 0.83 48.94
C ALA A 83 -9.97 1.69 47.85
N TRP A 84 -8.83 1.25 47.29
CA TRP A 84 -8.18 1.92 46.14
C TRP A 84 -9.11 1.99 44.93
N ASN A 85 -9.70 0.85 44.54
CA ASN A 85 -10.62 0.79 43.40
C ASN A 85 -11.85 1.69 43.60
N ALA A 86 -12.44 1.71 44.80
CA ALA A 86 -13.58 2.56 45.12
C ALA A 86 -13.25 4.05 44.97
N MET A 87 -12.07 4.48 45.43
CA MET A 87 -11.64 5.87 45.30
C MET A 87 -11.34 6.26 43.85
N ILE A 88 -10.64 5.41 43.08
CA ILE A 88 -10.31 5.67 41.67
C ILE A 88 -11.57 5.76 40.82
N THR A 89 -12.44 4.73 40.87
CA THR A 89 -13.70 4.69 40.10
C THR A 89 -14.65 5.81 40.51
N GLY A 90 -14.72 6.12 41.81
CA GLY A 90 -15.54 7.20 42.36
C GLY A 90 -15.11 8.60 41.92
N SER A 91 -13.80 8.86 41.94
CA SER A 91 -13.24 10.15 41.52
C SER A 91 -13.35 10.33 40.01
N ALA A 92 -13.00 9.30 39.23
CA ALA A 92 -13.11 9.27 37.77
C ALA A 92 -14.56 9.48 37.30
N GLY A 93 -15.53 8.79 37.92
CA GLY A 93 -16.94 8.87 37.55
C GLY A 93 -17.58 10.26 37.76
N ARG A 94 -16.96 11.13 38.57
CA ARG A 94 -17.41 12.51 38.84
C ARG A 94 -16.61 13.58 38.10
N GLY A 95 -15.71 13.18 37.21
CA GLY A 95 -14.92 14.10 36.39
C GLY A 95 -13.62 14.59 37.03
N GLU A 96 -13.26 14.14 38.24
CA GLU A 96 -11.96 14.43 38.86
C GLU A 96 -10.87 13.45 38.38
N VAL A 97 -10.69 13.37 37.06
CA VAL A 97 -9.83 12.34 36.43
C VAL A 97 -8.35 12.53 36.82
N GLY A 98 -7.88 13.76 36.99
CA GLY A 98 -6.51 14.03 37.44
C GLY A 98 -6.20 13.47 38.83
N TYR A 99 -7.16 13.54 39.77
CA TYR A 99 -7.00 12.94 41.10
C TYR A 99 -7.07 11.41 41.04
N ALA A 100 -7.96 10.86 40.21
CA ALA A 100 -8.03 9.42 39.97
C ALA A 100 -6.71 8.87 39.42
N ARG A 101 -6.05 9.60 38.50
CA ARG A 101 -4.73 9.24 37.95
C ARG A 101 -3.64 9.24 39.03
N LEU A 102 -3.62 10.23 39.91
CA LEU A 102 -2.67 10.29 41.03
C LEU A 102 -2.82 9.09 41.97
N LEU A 103 -4.05 8.73 42.30
CA LEU A 103 -4.34 7.54 43.11
C LEU A 103 -3.95 6.25 42.40
N PHE A 104 -4.17 6.18 41.09
CA PHE A 104 -3.77 5.05 40.27
C PHE A 104 -2.26 4.84 40.30
N GLU A 105 -1.45 5.89 40.06
CA GLU A 105 0.01 5.77 40.10
C GLU A 105 0.57 5.47 41.51
N ARG A 106 -0.15 5.85 42.57
CA ARG A 106 0.20 5.50 43.96
C ARG A 106 -0.21 4.09 44.39
N MET A 107 -1.07 3.42 43.61
CA MET A 107 -1.59 2.11 43.95
C MET A 107 -0.47 1.05 43.84
N PRO A 108 -0.20 0.24 44.88
CA PRO A 108 0.90 -0.72 44.85
C PRO A 108 0.78 -1.83 43.80
N LYS A 109 -0.46 -2.18 43.43
CA LYS A 109 -0.75 -3.20 42.42
C LYS A 109 -2.02 -2.84 41.67
N HIS A 110 -1.90 -2.63 40.37
CA HIS A 110 -3.05 -2.38 39.50
C HIS A 110 -3.79 -3.67 39.17
N ASN A 111 -5.11 -3.58 39.12
CA ASN A 111 -6.01 -4.66 38.72
C ASN A 111 -6.99 -4.16 37.64
N VAL A 112 -7.76 -5.07 37.05
CA VAL A 112 -8.73 -4.76 35.98
C VAL A 112 -9.70 -3.65 36.37
N ILE A 113 -10.14 -3.58 37.64
CA ILE A 113 -11.11 -2.59 38.11
C ILE A 113 -10.47 -1.20 38.16
N SER A 114 -9.24 -1.07 38.68
CA SER A 114 -8.50 0.20 38.69
C SER A 114 -8.25 0.75 37.28
N TRP A 115 -7.85 -0.12 36.34
CA TRP A 115 -7.66 0.25 34.93
C TRP A 115 -8.97 0.68 34.26
N THR A 116 -10.02 -0.13 34.43
CA THR A 116 -11.34 0.13 33.82
C THR A 116 -11.94 1.42 34.34
N GLY A 117 -11.83 1.68 35.65
CA GLY A 117 -12.33 2.91 36.26
C GLY A 117 -11.65 4.17 35.74
N LEU A 118 -10.34 4.11 35.48
CA LEU A 118 -9.59 5.24 34.95
C LEU A 118 -9.90 5.46 33.45
N ILE A 119 -9.93 4.39 32.66
CA ILE A 119 -10.30 4.43 31.23
C ILE A 119 -11.70 5.05 31.06
N ASP A 120 -12.68 4.56 31.81
CA ASP A 120 -14.06 5.08 31.80
C ASP A 120 -14.10 6.58 32.22
N GLY A 121 -13.27 6.99 33.18
CA GLY A 121 -13.09 8.39 33.56
C GLY A 121 -12.65 9.28 32.40
N TYR A 122 -11.57 8.91 31.72
CA TYR A 122 -11.05 9.65 30.56
C TYR A 122 -12.02 9.65 29.37
N THR A 123 -12.69 8.52 29.11
CA THR A 123 -13.74 8.44 28.08
C THR A 123 -14.86 9.45 28.35
N ARG A 124 -15.32 9.59 29.61
CA ARG A 124 -16.37 10.55 29.99
C ARG A 124 -15.89 12.00 29.98
N ALA A 125 -14.62 12.23 30.30
CA ALA A 125 -13.99 13.56 30.22
C ALA A 125 -13.78 14.05 28.78
N ARG A 126 -14.15 13.24 27.76
CA ARG A 126 -13.94 13.52 26.33
C ARG A 126 -12.48 13.64 25.93
N GLU A 127 -11.62 12.88 26.60
CA GLU A 127 -10.20 12.74 26.27
C GLU A 127 -9.95 11.32 25.72
N PRO A 128 -10.36 11.03 24.47
CA PRO A 128 -10.32 9.66 23.92
C PRO A 128 -8.90 9.14 23.71
N GLU A 129 -7.94 10.01 23.45
CA GLU A 129 -6.54 9.64 23.22
C GLU A 129 -5.90 9.03 24.47
N GLU A 130 -6.10 9.67 25.63
CA GLU A 130 -5.60 9.19 26.93
C GLU A 130 -6.28 7.88 27.34
N ALA A 131 -7.60 7.75 27.10
CA ALA A 131 -8.32 6.50 27.36
C ALA A 131 -7.75 5.33 26.53
N ILE A 132 -7.46 5.56 25.24
CA ILE A 132 -6.87 4.55 24.33
C ILE A 132 -5.44 4.23 24.74
N ALA A 133 -4.65 5.23 25.14
CA ALA A 133 -3.29 5.03 25.64
C ALA A 133 -3.26 4.15 26.90
N LEU A 134 -4.16 4.42 27.87
CA LEU A 134 -4.30 3.60 29.08
C LEU A 134 -4.73 2.18 28.76
N PHE A 135 -5.65 1.97 27.82
CA PHE A 135 -6.04 0.62 27.39
C PHE A 135 -4.88 -0.14 26.76
N ARG A 136 -4.05 0.51 25.93
CA ARG A 136 -2.83 -0.11 25.37
C ARG A 136 -1.81 -0.45 26.46
N ARG A 137 -1.63 0.44 27.44
CA ARG A 137 -0.74 0.20 28.58
C ARG A 137 -1.22 -0.99 29.43
N MET A 138 -2.53 -1.07 29.70
CA MET A 138 -3.14 -2.22 30.40
C MET A 138 -2.83 -3.56 29.70
N MET A 139 -2.95 -3.59 28.36
CA MET A 139 -2.63 -4.76 27.54
C MET A 139 -1.13 -5.09 27.55
N PHE A 140 -0.26 -4.07 27.50
CA PHE A 140 1.19 -4.23 27.55
C PHE A 140 1.67 -4.79 28.90
N GLU A 141 1.06 -4.35 30.00
CA GLU A 141 1.34 -4.86 31.35
C GLU A 141 0.73 -6.25 31.61
N GLY A 142 0.09 -6.86 30.61
CA GLY A 142 -0.46 -8.23 30.68
C GLY A 142 -1.72 -8.35 31.52
N VAL A 143 -2.43 -7.23 31.77
CA VAL A 143 -3.70 -7.25 32.49
C VAL A 143 -4.83 -7.42 31.48
N ASP A 144 -5.50 -8.57 31.50
CA ASP A 144 -6.57 -8.89 30.54
C ASP A 144 -7.81 -7.98 30.70
N PRO A 145 -8.24 -7.24 29.66
CA PRO A 145 -9.48 -6.49 29.68
C PRO A 145 -10.71 -7.38 29.86
N SER A 146 -11.62 -6.93 30.72
CA SER A 146 -12.95 -7.52 30.89
C SER A 146 -13.95 -6.95 29.89
N GLU A 147 -15.13 -7.57 29.78
CA GLU A 147 -16.29 -7.03 29.06
C GLU A 147 -16.60 -5.57 29.45
N ILE A 148 -16.56 -5.25 30.75
CA ILE A 148 -16.81 -3.89 31.25
C ILE A 148 -15.73 -2.92 30.75
N THR A 149 -14.48 -3.39 30.64
CA THR A 149 -13.36 -2.60 30.10
C THR A 149 -13.58 -2.30 28.62
N VAL A 150 -14.06 -3.28 27.85
CA VAL A 150 -14.41 -3.11 26.43
C VAL A 150 -15.52 -2.07 26.29
N LEU A 151 -16.61 -2.21 27.05
CA LEU A 151 -17.73 -1.26 27.01
C LEU A 151 -17.30 0.17 27.41
N ALA A 152 -16.32 0.32 28.31
CA ALA A 152 -15.79 1.61 28.72
C ALA A 152 -14.91 2.29 27.65
N ILE A 153 -14.18 1.53 26.83
CA ILE A 153 -13.26 2.08 25.82
C ILE A 153 -13.93 2.31 24.46
N VAL A 154 -14.98 1.54 24.11
CA VAL A 154 -15.67 1.65 22.82
C VAL A 154 -16.09 3.09 22.47
N PRO A 155 -16.68 3.89 23.38
CA PRO A 155 -17.07 5.27 23.06
C PRO A 155 -15.87 6.17 22.74
N ALA A 156 -14.72 5.97 23.39
CA ALA A 156 -13.49 6.72 23.09
C ALA A 156 -12.98 6.39 21.67
N VAL A 157 -12.95 5.10 21.33
CA VAL A 157 -12.57 4.65 19.98
C VAL A 157 -13.53 5.19 18.92
N SER A 158 -14.83 5.08 19.19
CA SER A 158 -15.89 5.56 18.31
C SER A 158 -15.80 7.06 18.02
N ASN A 159 -15.51 7.89 19.03
CA ASN A 159 -15.39 9.34 18.88
C ASN A 159 -14.07 9.77 18.22
N SER A 160 -13.02 8.97 18.38
CA SER A 160 -11.72 9.21 17.73
C SER A 160 -11.68 8.83 16.24
N GLY A 161 -12.67 8.09 15.74
CA GLY A 161 -12.69 7.58 14.36
C GLY A 161 -11.64 6.50 14.06
N GLY A 162 -11.00 5.92 15.10
CA GLY A 162 -9.89 4.98 14.95
C GLY A 162 -10.31 3.56 14.53
N LEU A 163 -10.55 3.33 13.24
CA LEU A 163 -10.98 2.02 12.70
C LEU A 163 -10.02 0.86 13.04
N LEU A 164 -8.71 1.12 13.03
CA LEU A 164 -7.70 0.12 13.39
C LEU A 164 -7.86 -0.35 14.85
N MET A 165 -8.04 0.60 15.76
CA MET A 165 -8.25 0.30 17.19
C MET A 165 -9.57 -0.46 17.38
N GLY A 166 -10.63 -0.04 16.69
CA GLY A 166 -11.91 -0.76 16.67
C GLY A 166 -11.78 -2.20 16.19
N GLY A 167 -11.00 -2.44 15.12
CA GLY A 167 -10.67 -3.76 14.61
C GLY A 167 -9.91 -4.63 15.62
N THR A 168 -8.91 -4.06 16.30
CA THR A 168 -8.16 -4.79 17.35
C THR A 168 -9.04 -5.15 18.55
N LEU A 169 -9.93 -4.24 18.95
CA LEU A 169 -10.89 -4.47 20.03
C LEU A 169 -11.89 -5.56 19.66
N HIS A 170 -12.43 -5.53 18.44
CA HIS A 170 -13.33 -6.56 17.94
C HIS A 170 -12.66 -7.95 17.90
N ALA A 171 -11.45 -8.05 17.36
CA ALA A 171 -10.69 -9.31 17.34
C ALA A 171 -10.38 -9.83 18.75
N TYR A 172 -10.14 -8.93 19.72
CA TYR A 172 -9.98 -9.29 21.12
C TYR A 172 -11.29 -9.87 21.71
N CYS A 173 -12.43 -9.22 21.43
CA CYS A 173 -13.75 -9.71 21.86
C CYS A 173 -14.09 -11.08 21.27
N GLU A 174 -13.76 -11.33 20.00
CA GLU A 174 -13.94 -12.65 19.36
C GLU A 174 -13.05 -13.71 20.02
N LYS A 175 -11.75 -13.40 20.21
CA LYS A 175 -10.79 -14.32 20.83
C LYS A 175 -11.17 -14.72 22.27
N ARG A 176 -11.78 -13.80 23.02
CA ARG A 176 -12.26 -14.03 24.40
C ARG A 176 -13.72 -14.49 24.45
N SER A 177 -14.36 -14.69 23.30
CA SER A 177 -15.77 -15.09 23.16
C SER A 177 -16.77 -14.13 23.83
N PHE A 178 -16.40 -12.86 24.05
CA PHE A 178 -17.30 -11.85 24.63
C PHE A 178 -18.50 -11.56 23.72
N CYS A 179 -18.31 -11.60 22.40
CA CYS A 179 -19.40 -11.42 21.44
C CYS A 179 -20.52 -12.47 21.59
N ILE A 180 -20.22 -13.66 22.13
CA ILE A 180 -21.22 -14.71 22.36
C ILE A 180 -21.92 -14.51 23.72
N VAL A 181 -21.19 -13.98 24.70
CA VAL A 181 -21.62 -13.89 26.10
C VAL A 181 -22.48 -12.66 26.36
N ASP A 182 -22.23 -11.53 25.70
CA ASP A 182 -22.96 -10.29 25.93
C ASP A 182 -23.25 -9.48 24.67
N VAL A 183 -24.54 -9.41 24.35
CA VAL A 183 -25.11 -8.67 23.22
C VAL A 183 -24.81 -7.16 23.30
N ARG A 184 -24.53 -6.60 24.49
CA ARG A 184 -24.15 -5.18 24.65
C ARG A 184 -22.80 -4.88 23.99
N VAL A 185 -21.86 -5.83 24.00
CA VAL A 185 -20.56 -5.68 23.33
C VAL A 185 -20.76 -5.60 21.83
N GLU A 186 -21.53 -6.53 21.26
CA GLU A 186 -21.82 -6.54 19.82
C GLU A 186 -22.57 -5.28 19.37
N ASN A 187 -23.57 -4.82 20.13
CA ASN A 187 -24.26 -3.56 19.86
C ASN A 187 -23.32 -2.35 19.89
N SER A 188 -22.41 -2.31 20.87
CA SER A 188 -21.42 -1.24 20.98
C SER A 188 -20.40 -1.28 19.83
N LEU A 189 -20.04 -2.48 19.35
CA LEU A 189 -19.18 -2.65 18.18
C LEU A 189 -19.88 -2.19 16.88
N ILE A 190 -21.18 -2.46 16.72
CA ILE A 190 -21.97 -1.96 15.57
C ILE A 190 -21.95 -0.42 15.55
N ASP A 191 -22.28 0.24 16.67
CA ASP A 191 -22.27 1.70 16.80
C ASP A 191 -20.85 2.27 16.54
N MET A 192 -19.82 1.62 17.07
CA MET A 192 -18.43 2.00 16.87
C MET A 192 -18.01 1.92 15.40
N TYR A 193 -18.28 0.80 14.71
CA TYR A 193 -17.94 0.65 13.30
C TYR A 193 -18.72 1.63 12.42
N ALA A 194 -20.00 1.86 12.73
CA ALA A 194 -20.82 2.85 12.04
C ALA A 194 -20.21 4.26 12.14
N LYS A 195 -19.82 4.70 13.34
CA LYS A 195 -19.21 6.02 13.58
C LYS A 195 -17.78 6.14 13.08
N CYS A 196 -17.00 5.05 13.07
CA CYS A 196 -15.65 5.01 12.49
C CYS A 196 -15.65 4.96 10.95
N GLY A 197 -16.82 5.00 10.31
CA GLY A 197 -16.93 5.09 8.86
C GLY A 197 -17.00 3.75 8.12
N SER A 198 -17.13 2.63 8.83
CA SER A 198 -17.03 1.28 8.28
C SER A 198 -18.36 0.51 8.44
N ILE A 199 -19.38 0.90 7.67
CA ILE A 199 -20.71 0.26 7.71
C ILE A 199 -20.67 -1.24 7.34
N SER A 200 -19.75 -1.68 6.48
CA SER A 200 -19.59 -3.09 6.09
C SER A 200 -19.21 -3.99 7.26
N ASN A 201 -18.30 -3.54 8.14
CA ASN A 201 -17.94 -4.29 9.35
C ASN A 201 -19.03 -4.22 10.41
N ALA A 202 -19.77 -3.11 10.52
CA ALA A 202 -20.97 -3.04 11.36
C ALA A 202 -22.02 -4.07 10.92
N LEU A 203 -22.23 -4.22 9.60
CA LEU A 203 -23.10 -5.23 9.02
C LEU A 203 -22.62 -6.65 9.31
N LYS A 204 -21.32 -6.93 9.17
CA LYS A 204 -20.79 -8.27 9.51
C LYS A 204 -21.08 -8.63 10.96
N VAL A 205 -20.84 -7.72 11.91
CA VAL A 205 -21.19 -7.96 13.32
C VAL A 205 -22.69 -8.22 13.45
N PHE A 206 -23.53 -7.38 12.84
CA PHE A 206 -24.98 -7.56 12.88
C PHE A 206 -25.47 -8.87 12.25
N GLU A 207 -24.84 -9.32 11.15
CA GLU A 207 -25.07 -10.60 10.49
C GLU A 207 -24.69 -11.79 11.37
N THR A 208 -23.61 -11.69 12.15
CA THR A 208 -23.20 -12.76 13.09
C THR A 208 -24.14 -12.90 14.30
N MET A 209 -25.00 -11.92 14.57
CA MET A 209 -25.95 -11.93 15.71
C MET A 209 -27.24 -12.75 15.46
N LEU A 210 -27.24 -13.73 14.55
CA LEU A 210 -28.45 -14.50 14.22
C LEU A 210 -29.13 -15.07 15.48
N GLY A 211 -30.43 -14.77 15.65
CA GLY A 211 -31.23 -15.19 16.81
C GLY A 211 -31.00 -14.42 18.11
N ARG A 212 -30.03 -13.49 18.17
CA ARG A 212 -29.70 -12.69 19.38
C ARG A 212 -29.92 -11.18 19.20
N ARG A 213 -30.34 -10.75 18.00
CA ARG A 213 -30.67 -9.35 17.69
C ARG A 213 -31.81 -8.83 18.57
N ASN A 214 -31.59 -7.68 19.19
CA ASN A 214 -32.57 -6.95 19.97
C ASN A 214 -32.84 -5.57 19.36
N LEU A 215 -33.79 -4.81 19.92
CA LEU A 215 -34.12 -3.47 19.44
C LEU A 215 -32.89 -2.57 19.27
N VAL A 216 -31.95 -2.60 20.22
CA VAL A 216 -30.73 -1.78 20.18
C VAL A 216 -29.83 -2.16 19.00
N SER A 217 -29.69 -3.45 18.67
CA SER A 217 -28.92 -3.91 17.50
C SER A 217 -29.51 -3.36 16.19
N TRP A 218 -30.84 -3.40 16.04
CA TRP A 218 -31.56 -2.86 14.89
C TRP A 218 -31.47 -1.33 14.81
N THR A 219 -31.69 -0.63 15.93
CA THR A 219 -31.54 0.84 15.98
C THR A 219 -30.12 1.26 15.61
N SER A 220 -29.09 0.54 16.08
CA SER A 220 -27.68 0.87 15.81
C SER A 220 -27.33 0.71 14.34
N ILE A 221 -27.78 -0.37 13.68
CA ILE A 221 -27.50 -0.57 12.25
C ILE A 221 -28.29 0.40 11.36
N ILE A 222 -29.55 0.68 11.69
CA ILE A 222 -30.38 1.68 11.00
C ILE A 222 -29.76 3.08 11.12
N SER A 223 -29.32 3.45 12.33
CA SER A 223 -28.62 4.71 12.57
C SER A 223 -27.30 4.78 11.78
N GLY A 224 -26.55 3.68 11.72
CA GLY A 224 -25.34 3.58 10.92
C GLY A 224 -25.59 3.85 9.44
N PHE A 225 -26.59 3.19 8.83
CA PHE A 225 -26.97 3.47 7.44
C PHE A 225 -27.41 4.92 7.22
N ALA A 226 -28.16 5.49 8.17
CA ALA A 226 -28.58 6.88 8.13
C ALA A 226 -27.38 7.85 8.09
N MET A 227 -26.36 7.63 8.95
CA MET A 227 -25.13 8.45 8.99
C MET A 227 -24.35 8.39 7.67
N HIS A 228 -24.39 7.26 6.98
CA HIS A 228 -23.69 7.02 5.71
C HIS A 228 -24.49 7.42 4.46
N GLY A 229 -25.69 7.99 4.63
CA GLY A 229 -26.55 8.40 3.51
C GLY A 229 -27.17 7.24 2.72
N MET A 230 -27.14 6.02 3.27
CA MET A 230 -27.67 4.80 2.67
C MET A 230 -29.14 4.62 3.09
N ALA A 231 -29.99 5.51 2.59
CA ALA A 231 -31.37 5.63 3.08
C ALA A 231 -32.25 4.43 2.74
N LYS A 232 -32.04 3.79 1.58
CA LYS A 232 -32.84 2.63 1.16
C LYS A 232 -32.54 1.42 2.03
N GLU A 233 -31.27 1.18 2.29
CA GLU A 233 -30.79 0.11 3.15
C GLU A 233 -31.27 0.29 4.59
N ALA A 234 -31.30 1.53 5.10
CA ALA A 234 -31.88 1.84 6.41
C ALA A 234 -33.38 1.49 6.49
N VAL A 235 -34.14 1.76 5.42
CA VAL A 235 -35.56 1.42 5.31
C VAL A 235 -35.76 -0.10 5.23
N GLU A 236 -34.96 -0.79 4.41
CA GLU A 236 -34.98 -2.26 4.33
C GLU A 236 -34.71 -2.91 5.69
N GLN A 237 -33.74 -2.42 6.46
CA GLN A 237 -33.48 -2.93 7.82
C GLN A 237 -34.65 -2.66 8.78
N PHE A 238 -35.36 -1.54 8.64
CA PHE A 238 -36.54 -1.26 9.46
C PHE A 238 -37.71 -2.21 9.12
N GLU A 239 -37.90 -2.51 7.84
CA GLU A 239 -38.89 -3.49 7.40
C GLU A 239 -38.56 -4.90 7.90
N GLU A 240 -37.29 -5.31 7.82
CA GLU A 240 -36.83 -6.60 8.37
C GLU A 240 -36.98 -6.68 9.89
N MET A 241 -36.70 -5.60 10.62
CA MET A 241 -36.99 -5.50 12.06
C MET A 241 -38.48 -5.68 12.36
N SER A 242 -39.34 -5.08 11.54
CA SER A 242 -40.80 -5.19 11.67
C SER A 242 -41.29 -6.62 11.37
N LYS A 243 -40.73 -7.28 10.35
CA LYS A 243 -40.98 -8.71 10.04
C LYS A 243 -40.51 -9.63 11.18
N ALA A 244 -39.41 -9.27 11.84
CA ALA A 244 -38.92 -9.96 13.03
C ALA A 244 -39.79 -9.71 14.29
N SER A 245 -40.92 -8.99 14.17
CA SER A 245 -41.85 -8.67 15.26
C SER A 245 -41.21 -7.89 16.42
N ILE A 246 -40.16 -7.11 16.14
CA ILE A 246 -39.51 -6.24 17.13
C ILE A 246 -40.12 -4.84 17.00
N ALA A 247 -40.79 -4.38 18.05
CA ALA A 247 -41.47 -3.09 18.04
C ALA A 247 -40.46 -1.92 18.04
N PRO A 248 -40.57 -0.98 17.08
CA PRO A 248 -39.74 0.22 17.05
C PRO A 248 -40.04 1.15 18.23
N ASN A 249 -39.04 1.95 18.61
CA ASN A 249 -39.20 3.03 19.59
C ASN A 249 -38.92 4.41 18.96
N ARG A 250 -39.04 5.47 19.78
CA ARG A 250 -38.74 6.86 19.39
C ARG A 250 -37.39 7.01 18.68
N VAL A 251 -36.33 6.42 19.22
CA VAL A 251 -34.97 6.52 18.65
C VAL A 251 -34.86 5.82 17.29
N THR A 252 -35.59 4.72 17.10
CA THR A 252 -35.63 3.97 15.84
C THR A 252 -36.30 4.78 14.75
N PHE A 253 -37.47 5.38 15.03
CA PHE A 253 -38.14 6.29 14.11
C PHE A 253 -37.30 7.52 13.80
N LEU A 254 -36.65 8.13 14.80
CA LEU A 254 -35.73 9.24 14.55
C LEU A 254 -34.60 8.84 13.57
N SER A 255 -34.05 7.63 13.72
CA SER A 255 -32.96 7.13 12.87
C SER A 255 -33.42 6.90 11.43
N VAL A 256 -34.58 6.26 11.21
CA VAL A 256 -35.16 6.07 9.87
C VAL A 256 -35.55 7.39 9.23
N LEU A 257 -36.20 8.29 9.97
CA LEU A 257 -36.59 9.61 9.44
C LEU A 257 -35.38 10.45 9.06
N ASN A 258 -34.28 10.36 9.84
CA ASN A 258 -33.03 11.00 9.49
C ASN A 258 -32.43 10.40 8.19
N ALA A 259 -32.48 9.07 8.04
CA ALA A 259 -32.07 8.39 6.81
C ALA A 259 -32.89 8.89 5.61
N CYS A 260 -34.21 8.94 5.73
CA CYS A 260 -35.10 9.47 4.70
C CYS A 260 -34.74 10.93 4.33
N SER A 261 -34.47 11.78 5.32
CA SER A 261 -34.05 13.18 5.09
C SER A 261 -32.74 13.29 4.30
N HIS A 262 -31.76 12.44 4.61
CA HIS A 262 -30.49 12.38 3.87
C HIS A 262 -30.62 11.75 2.48
N GLY A 263 -31.48 10.75 2.31
CA GLY A 263 -31.76 10.10 1.03
C GLY A 263 -32.74 10.83 0.11
N GLY A 264 -33.48 11.82 0.62
CA GLY A 264 -34.56 12.49 -0.11
C GLY A 264 -35.79 11.61 -0.35
N LEU A 265 -36.01 10.60 0.48
CA LEU A 265 -37.15 9.67 0.41
C LEU A 265 -38.38 10.30 1.08
N VAL A 266 -39.05 11.22 0.37
CA VAL A 266 -40.11 12.07 0.94
C VAL A 266 -41.35 11.28 1.29
N ASP A 267 -41.79 10.40 0.39
CA ASP A 267 -43.04 9.65 0.56
C ASP A 267 -42.91 8.59 1.66
N GLU A 268 -41.78 7.89 1.71
CA GLU A 268 -41.44 6.94 2.76
C GLU A 268 -41.30 7.64 4.12
N GLY A 269 -40.59 8.78 4.17
CA GLY A 269 -40.42 9.54 5.43
C GLY A 269 -41.76 10.04 6.00
N LEU A 270 -42.67 10.53 5.16
CA LEU A 270 -44.02 10.92 5.58
C LEU A 270 -44.87 9.72 6.01
N SER A 271 -44.73 8.57 5.33
CA SER A 271 -45.38 7.32 5.70
C SER A 271 -44.92 6.84 7.08
N PHE A 272 -43.60 6.81 7.35
CA PHE A 272 -43.06 6.42 8.65
C PHE A 272 -43.48 7.37 9.76
N PHE A 273 -43.56 8.67 9.51
CA PHE A 273 -44.05 9.63 10.50
C PHE A 273 -45.53 9.40 10.85
N LYS A 274 -46.36 9.06 9.86
CA LYS A 274 -47.76 8.68 10.10
C LYS A 274 -47.86 7.36 10.85
N ALA A 275 -47.09 6.34 10.45
CA ALA A 275 -47.06 5.05 11.12
C ALA A 275 -46.64 5.21 12.59
N MET A 276 -45.61 6.00 12.86
CA MET A 276 -45.15 6.32 14.22
C MET A 276 -46.30 6.82 15.12
N VAL A 277 -47.11 7.76 14.61
CA VAL A 277 -48.19 8.40 15.37
C VAL A 277 -49.44 7.53 15.46
N TYR A 278 -49.91 6.99 14.33
CA TYR A 278 -51.23 6.38 14.21
C TYR A 278 -51.22 4.85 14.34
N GLU A 279 -50.13 4.19 13.95
CA GLU A 279 -50.03 2.72 14.01
C GLU A 279 -49.31 2.27 15.30
N TYR A 280 -48.22 2.93 15.66
CA TYR A 280 -47.40 2.57 16.83
C TYR A 280 -47.71 3.40 18.08
N GLY A 281 -48.51 4.46 17.98
CA GLY A 281 -48.91 5.30 19.12
C GLY A 281 -47.75 6.05 19.79
N ILE A 282 -46.68 6.36 19.04
CA ILE A 282 -45.49 7.01 19.56
C ILE A 282 -45.59 8.52 19.32
N GLU A 283 -45.58 9.31 20.40
CA GLU A 283 -45.62 10.76 20.33
C GLU A 283 -44.33 11.35 19.70
N PRO A 284 -44.45 12.21 18.66
CA PRO A 284 -43.30 12.84 18.03
C PRO A 284 -42.67 13.94 18.90
N GLU A 285 -41.37 13.82 19.14
CA GLU A 285 -40.54 14.88 19.73
C GLU A 285 -40.09 15.91 18.67
N ILE A 286 -39.60 17.08 19.12
CA ILE A 286 -39.08 18.17 18.27
C ILE A 286 -38.09 17.66 17.21
N LYS A 287 -37.25 16.68 17.55
CA LYS A 287 -36.26 16.09 16.64
C LYS A 287 -36.91 15.37 15.45
N HIS A 288 -38.05 14.71 15.64
CA HIS A 288 -38.77 14.03 14.55
C HIS A 288 -39.38 15.04 13.58
N TYR A 289 -39.99 16.11 14.11
CA TYR A 289 -40.45 17.23 13.29
C TYR A 289 -39.29 17.89 12.54
N GLY A 290 -38.15 18.08 13.20
CA GLY A 290 -36.92 18.58 12.58
C GLY A 290 -36.50 17.76 11.36
N CYS A 291 -36.50 16.42 11.46
CA CYS A 291 -36.19 15.54 10.33
C CYS A 291 -37.21 15.68 9.18
N ILE A 292 -38.50 15.79 9.47
CA ILE A 292 -39.54 15.99 8.44
C ILE A 292 -39.42 17.35 7.76
N ILE A 293 -39.09 18.40 8.51
CA ILE A 293 -38.90 19.75 7.98
C ILE A 293 -37.64 19.82 7.11
N ASP A 294 -36.55 19.16 7.53
CA ASP A 294 -35.34 19.01 6.71
C ASP A 294 -35.64 18.20 5.43
N LEU A 295 -36.38 17.09 5.53
CA LEU A 295 -36.79 16.27 4.40
C LEU A 295 -37.62 17.05 3.36
N LEU A 296 -38.69 17.71 3.80
CA LEU A 296 -39.55 18.54 2.95
C LEU A 296 -38.80 19.75 2.39
N GLY A 297 -37.96 20.38 3.22
CA GLY A 297 -37.15 21.53 2.83
C GLY A 297 -36.11 21.18 1.77
N ARG A 298 -35.41 20.04 1.90
CA ARG A 298 -34.47 19.56 0.88
C ARG A 298 -35.15 19.20 -0.43
N ALA A 299 -36.37 18.67 -0.38
CA ALA A 299 -37.20 18.38 -1.54
C ALA A 299 -37.84 19.61 -2.22
N GLY A 300 -37.70 20.81 -1.63
CA GLY A 300 -38.26 22.06 -2.16
C GLY A 300 -39.75 22.27 -1.81
N ARG A 301 -40.35 21.40 -0.99
CA ARG A 301 -41.75 21.51 -0.51
C ARG A 301 -41.83 22.46 0.69
N LEU A 302 -41.31 23.68 0.53
CA LEU A 302 -41.08 24.62 1.64
C LEU A 302 -42.36 25.10 2.33
N ARG A 303 -43.47 25.24 1.59
CA ARG A 303 -44.77 25.61 2.17
C ARG A 303 -45.32 24.53 3.11
N GLU A 304 -45.17 23.27 2.72
CA GLU A 304 -45.58 22.13 3.57
C GLU A 304 -44.69 22.00 4.80
N ALA A 305 -43.40 22.34 4.69
CA ALA A 305 -42.49 22.42 5.82
C ALA A 305 -42.90 23.53 6.81
N GLU A 306 -43.28 24.72 6.31
CA GLU A 306 -43.81 25.82 7.14
C GLU A 306 -45.15 25.43 7.80
N GLU A 307 -46.05 24.73 7.09
CA GLU A 307 -47.30 24.20 7.64
C GLU A 307 -47.06 23.15 8.73
N MET A 308 -46.06 22.28 8.55
CA MET A 308 -45.68 21.27 9.54
C MET A 308 -45.24 21.91 10.85
N ILE A 309 -44.50 23.02 10.80
CA ILE A 309 -44.13 23.81 11.98
C ILE A 309 -45.37 24.32 12.70
N GLY A 310 -46.38 24.79 11.96
CA GLY A 310 -47.64 25.27 12.52
C GLY A 310 -48.49 24.20 13.21
N LYS A 311 -48.30 22.92 12.86
CA LYS A 311 -49.00 21.76 13.45
C LYS A 311 -48.28 21.16 14.66
N MET A 312 -47.13 21.69 15.05
CA MET A 312 -46.37 21.17 16.20
C MET A 312 -47.13 21.46 17.51
N PRO A 313 -47.40 20.44 18.35
CA PRO A 313 -48.10 20.62 19.63
C PRO A 313 -47.21 21.20 20.75
N MET A 314 -45.97 21.59 20.44
CA MET A 314 -44.96 22.07 21.39
C MET A 314 -44.29 23.35 20.89
N ASP A 315 -43.64 24.08 21.81
CA ASP A 315 -42.91 25.30 21.48
C ASP A 315 -41.76 25.03 20.50
N VAL A 316 -41.79 25.74 19.37
CA VAL A 316 -40.83 25.57 18.29
C VAL A 316 -39.52 26.25 18.68
N ASN A 317 -38.44 25.47 18.77
CA ASN A 317 -37.11 26.00 19.07
C ASN A 317 -36.43 26.61 17.82
N VAL A 318 -35.36 27.35 18.06
CA VAL A 318 -34.63 28.06 17.00
C VAL A 318 -34.03 27.11 15.95
N VAL A 319 -33.67 25.88 16.33
CA VAL A 319 -33.04 24.88 15.45
C VAL A 319 -33.96 24.49 14.28
N VAL A 320 -35.27 24.34 14.55
CA VAL A 320 -36.26 24.00 13.52
C VAL A 320 -36.41 25.15 12.51
N TRP A 321 -36.51 26.39 12.98
CA TRP A 321 -36.57 27.56 12.12
C TRP A 321 -35.28 27.76 11.31
N ARG A 322 -34.09 27.52 11.91
CA ARG A 322 -32.80 27.56 11.20
C ARG A 322 -32.71 26.52 10.10
N THR A 323 -33.22 25.31 10.35
CA THR A 323 -33.28 24.24 9.34
C THR A 323 -34.10 24.69 8.14
N LEU A 324 -35.26 25.30 8.38
CA LEU A 324 -36.08 25.87 7.29
C LEU A 324 -35.39 27.04 6.59
N LEU A 325 -34.72 27.95 7.31
CA LEU A 325 -33.97 29.06 6.73
C LEU A 325 -32.85 28.57 5.79
N GLY A 326 -32.12 27.53 6.19
CA GLY A 326 -31.10 26.89 5.35
C GLY A 326 -31.70 26.29 4.07
N CYS A 327 -32.87 25.65 4.16
CA CYS A 327 -33.59 25.12 3.01
C CYS A 327 -34.11 26.24 2.09
N CYS A 328 -34.63 27.35 2.64
CA CYS A 328 -35.01 28.53 1.87
C CYS A 328 -33.79 29.09 1.11
N CYS A 329 -32.61 29.14 1.75
CA CYS A 329 -31.38 29.56 1.09
C CYS A 329 -30.98 28.66 -0.07
N LYS A 330 -31.08 27.33 0.11
CA LYS A 330 -30.75 26.36 -0.93
C LYS A 330 -31.65 26.48 -2.18
N HIS A 331 -32.92 26.84 -1.99
CA HIS A 331 -33.90 26.94 -3.08
C HIS A 331 -34.19 28.39 -3.54
N GLY A 332 -33.52 29.40 -2.95
CA GLY A 332 -33.66 30.80 -3.34
C GLY A 332 -34.98 31.47 -2.93
N GLU A 333 -35.73 30.91 -1.97
CA GLU A 333 -37.03 31.43 -1.52
C GLU A 333 -36.87 32.56 -0.48
N VAL A 334 -36.59 33.78 -0.97
CA VAL A 334 -36.26 34.94 -0.12
C VAL A 334 -37.42 35.38 0.77
N GLU A 335 -38.64 35.47 0.25
CA GLU A 335 -39.79 35.97 1.03
C GLU A 335 -40.11 35.10 2.25
N MET A 336 -39.99 33.78 2.10
CA MET A 336 -40.14 32.85 3.22
C MET A 336 -38.94 32.95 4.17
N GLY A 337 -37.73 33.08 3.64
CA GLY A 337 -36.51 33.32 4.42
C GLY A 337 -36.62 34.55 5.33
N GLU A 338 -37.20 35.66 4.86
CA GLU A 338 -37.41 36.87 5.69
C GLU A 338 -38.40 36.63 6.83
N ARG A 339 -39.49 35.89 6.58
CA ARG A 339 -40.48 35.54 7.63
C ARG A 339 -39.87 34.66 8.69
N VAL A 340 -39.13 33.62 8.29
CA VAL A 340 -38.42 32.70 9.18
C VAL A 340 -37.37 33.45 9.98
N MET A 341 -36.60 34.34 9.35
CA MET A 341 -35.59 35.15 10.03
C MET A 341 -36.21 36.04 11.12
N LYS A 342 -37.36 36.67 10.86
CA LYS A 342 -38.09 37.45 11.89
C LYS A 342 -38.50 36.58 13.08
N LYS A 343 -38.88 35.32 12.86
CA LYS A 343 -39.20 34.37 13.94
C LYS A 343 -37.96 33.96 14.74
N ILE A 344 -36.84 33.70 14.08
CA ILE A 344 -35.55 33.38 14.74
C ILE A 344 -35.09 34.53 15.65
N VAL A 345 -35.07 35.76 15.14
CA VAL A 345 -34.66 36.96 15.88
C VAL A 345 -35.58 37.26 17.08
N GLY A 346 -36.85 36.84 16.99
CA GLY A 346 -37.79 36.92 18.10
C GLY A 346 -37.50 35.93 19.24
N LEU A 347 -36.82 34.81 18.96
CA LEU A 347 -36.52 33.74 19.92
C LEU A 347 -35.10 33.81 20.49
N GLU A 348 -34.10 34.07 19.64
CA GLU A 348 -32.69 34.17 20.04
C GLU A 348 -32.02 35.36 19.33
N ARG A 349 -31.46 36.27 20.12
CA ARG A 349 -30.67 37.39 19.62
C ARG A 349 -29.20 37.10 19.89
N GLY A 350 -28.40 36.87 18.85
CA GLY A 350 -26.94 36.77 19.00
C GLY A 350 -26.23 35.62 18.27
N TYR A 351 -26.86 34.89 17.34
CA TYR A 351 -26.15 33.92 16.51
C TYR A 351 -25.88 34.48 15.11
N GLY A 352 -24.59 34.64 14.75
CA GLY A 352 -24.18 35.35 13.53
C GLY A 352 -24.49 34.58 12.25
N GLY A 353 -24.59 33.24 12.34
CA GLY A 353 -24.83 32.37 11.18
C GLY A 353 -26.16 32.66 10.47
N ASP A 354 -27.21 33.03 11.21
CA ASP A 354 -28.54 33.26 10.65
C ASP A 354 -28.55 34.52 9.76
N TYR A 355 -27.88 35.59 10.21
CA TYR A 355 -27.71 36.83 9.47
C TYR A 355 -26.83 36.64 8.23
N VAL A 356 -25.81 35.78 8.30
CA VAL A 356 -24.97 35.43 7.15
C VAL A 356 -25.77 34.68 6.09
N VAL A 357 -26.57 33.68 6.49
CA VAL A 357 -27.45 32.93 5.56
C VAL A 357 -28.43 33.90 4.89
N MET A 358 -29.06 34.78 5.65
CA MET A 358 -29.98 35.79 5.13
C MET A 358 -29.30 36.80 4.18
N SER A 359 -28.08 37.25 4.51
CA SER A 359 -27.29 38.14 3.66
C SER A 359 -26.94 37.49 2.33
N ASN A 360 -26.57 36.19 2.34
CA ASN A 360 -26.27 35.44 1.13
C ASN A 360 -27.51 35.30 0.24
N MET A 361 -28.67 34.96 0.81
CA MET A 361 -29.94 34.91 0.08
C MET A 361 -30.32 36.24 -0.60
N LEU A 362 -30.14 37.36 0.10
CA LEU A 362 -30.43 38.70 -0.45
C LEU A 362 -29.45 39.10 -1.56
N ASN A 363 -28.19 38.68 -1.49
CA ASN A 363 -27.21 38.88 -2.55
C ASN A 363 -27.57 38.07 -3.80
N ASP A 364 -28.00 36.81 -3.64
CA ASP A 364 -28.34 35.92 -4.76
C ASP A 364 -29.52 36.45 -5.60
N VAL A 365 -30.43 37.22 -4.99
CA VAL A 365 -31.58 37.86 -5.67
C VAL A 365 -31.30 39.33 -6.06
N GLY A 366 -30.06 39.81 -5.87
CA GLY A 366 -29.63 41.15 -6.28
C GLY A 366 -30.10 42.30 -5.39
N ARG A 367 -30.63 42.02 -4.19
CA ARG A 367 -31.03 43.02 -3.18
C ARG A 367 -29.84 43.44 -2.30
N PHE A 368 -28.77 43.92 -2.94
CA PHE A 368 -27.48 44.21 -2.29
C PHE A 368 -27.57 45.21 -1.14
N ASN A 369 -28.43 46.22 -1.23
CA ASN A 369 -28.62 47.22 -0.17
C ASN A 369 -29.23 46.64 1.12
N ASP A 370 -30.09 45.63 0.99
CA ASP A 370 -30.68 44.95 2.13
C ASP A 370 -29.69 43.94 2.72
N ALA A 371 -28.91 43.27 1.88
CA ALA A 371 -27.81 42.40 2.31
C ALA A 371 -26.72 43.16 3.09
N LEU A 372 -26.39 44.39 2.67
CA LEU A 372 -25.48 45.31 3.36
C LEU A 372 -26.05 45.80 4.70
N ARG A 373 -27.37 46.05 4.78
CA ARG A 373 -28.04 46.38 6.05
C ARG A 373 -27.97 45.21 7.03
N VAL A 374 -28.25 43.99 6.57
CA VAL A 374 -28.14 42.78 7.38
C VAL A 374 -26.69 42.56 7.86
N ARG A 375 -25.67 42.82 7.02
CA ARG A 375 -24.25 42.73 7.44
C ARG A 375 -23.87 43.78 8.47
N ARG A 376 -24.31 45.04 8.31
CA ARG A 376 -24.07 46.08 9.33
C ARG A 376 -24.69 45.74 10.68
N MET A 377 -25.87 45.11 10.69
CA MET A 377 -26.48 44.63 11.93
C MET A 377 -25.65 43.54 12.64
N ILE A 378 -24.85 42.74 11.91
CA ILE A 378 -23.92 41.76 12.50
C ILE A 378 -22.81 42.47 13.28
N ASP A 379 -22.26 43.54 12.69
CA ASP A 379 -21.18 44.34 13.27
C ASP A 379 -21.68 45.16 14.48
N GLU A 380 -22.86 45.77 14.38
CA GLU A 380 -23.49 46.57 15.46
C GLU A 380 -23.89 45.71 16.67
N LEU A 381 -24.26 44.45 16.46
CA LEU A 381 -24.66 43.52 17.54
C LEU A 381 -23.47 42.75 18.14
N ASN A 382 -22.23 43.02 17.68
CA ASN A 382 -20.98 42.38 18.13
C ASN A 382 -21.06 40.84 18.18
N VAL A 383 -21.67 40.24 17.16
CA VAL A 383 -21.98 38.81 17.15
C VAL A 383 -20.78 38.00 16.68
N VAL A 384 -20.36 37.01 17.48
CA VAL A 384 -19.20 36.16 17.18
C VAL A 384 -19.43 35.37 15.90
N LYS A 385 -18.59 35.63 14.89
CA LYS A 385 -18.54 34.88 13.64
C LYS A 385 -17.87 33.53 13.92
N VAL A 386 -18.68 32.48 14.14
CA VAL A 386 -18.14 31.12 14.19
C VAL A 386 -17.66 30.77 12.78
N PRO A 387 -16.37 30.42 12.57
CA PRO A 387 -15.89 29.95 11.29
C PRO A 387 -16.73 28.75 10.86
N GLY A 388 -17.48 28.89 9.77
CA GLY A 388 -18.29 27.80 9.24
C GLY A 388 -17.38 26.69 8.74
N ILE A 389 -17.29 25.58 9.49
CA ILE A 389 -16.88 24.29 8.94
C ILE A 389 -17.99 23.90 7.97
N THR A 390 -17.77 24.23 6.70
CA THR A 390 -18.75 23.96 5.66
C THR A 390 -18.48 22.56 5.14
N LEU A 391 -19.25 21.58 5.61
CA LEU A 391 -19.48 20.32 4.88
C LEU A 391 -20.16 20.67 3.55
N ILE A 392 -19.37 21.00 2.53
CA ILE A 392 -19.90 21.21 1.18
C ILE A 392 -19.94 19.86 0.47
N SER A 393 -21.16 19.36 0.36
CA SER A 393 -21.62 18.41 -0.65
C SER A 393 -21.28 18.93 -2.06
N GLY A 394 -20.06 18.65 -2.52
CA GLY A 394 -19.54 19.07 -3.81
C GLY A 394 -19.35 17.92 -4.79
N LYS A 395 -20.33 17.01 -4.95
CA LYS A 395 -20.26 15.90 -5.93
C LYS A 395 -21.53 15.63 -6.74
N GLN A 396 -22.44 16.60 -6.88
CA GLN A 396 -23.64 16.43 -7.74
C GLN A 396 -23.71 17.32 -8.99
N TYR A 397 -22.85 18.32 -9.16
CA TYR A 397 -22.92 19.20 -10.33
C TYR A 397 -22.07 18.74 -11.52
N LEU A 398 -20.94 18.03 -11.27
CA LEU A 398 -20.03 17.60 -12.34
C LEU A 398 -20.49 16.32 -13.04
N ILE A 399 -21.22 15.44 -12.35
CA ILE A 399 -21.79 14.21 -12.91
C ILE A 399 -22.97 14.50 -13.85
N ARG A 400 -23.74 15.59 -13.60
CA ARG A 400 -24.87 15.96 -14.46
C ARG A 400 -24.45 16.57 -15.80
N LYS A 401 -23.27 17.19 -15.88
CA LYS A 401 -22.72 17.80 -17.13
C LYS A 401 -21.97 16.78 -18.01
N ILE A 402 -21.33 15.77 -17.40
CA ILE A 402 -20.70 14.66 -18.14
C ILE A 402 -21.76 13.69 -18.68
N LEU A 403 -22.84 13.44 -17.91
CA LEU A 403 -23.95 12.58 -18.37
C LEU A 403 -24.93 13.26 -19.34
N THR A 404 -24.92 14.59 -19.47
CA THR A 404 -25.67 15.28 -20.54
C THR A 404 -24.90 15.34 -21.86
N HIS A 405 -23.56 15.38 -21.83
CA HIS A 405 -22.76 15.26 -23.06
C HIS A 405 -22.65 13.82 -23.59
N LEU A 406 -22.68 12.80 -22.73
CA LEU A 406 -22.67 11.40 -23.17
C LEU A 406 -24.04 10.83 -23.54
N ARG A 407 -25.14 11.58 -23.33
CA ARG A 407 -26.50 11.23 -23.81
C ARG A 407 -26.88 11.81 -25.17
N GLN A 408 -26.01 12.61 -25.80
CA GLN A 408 -26.25 13.16 -27.15
C GLN A 408 -25.63 12.34 -28.28
N TYR A 409 -24.98 11.20 -28.00
CA TYR A 409 -24.35 10.35 -29.03
C TYR A 409 -24.96 8.94 -29.22
N SER A 410 -26.06 8.58 -28.52
CA SER A 410 -26.63 7.22 -28.61
C SER A 410 -28.08 7.11 -29.11
N HIS A 411 -28.64 8.15 -29.73
CA HIS A 411 -29.95 8.04 -30.37
C HIS A 411 -29.97 8.69 -31.75
N LYS A 412 -29.54 7.92 -32.75
CA LYS A 412 -30.10 7.95 -34.09
C LYS A 412 -29.91 6.58 -34.74
N THR A 413 -31.00 6.11 -35.35
CA THR A 413 -31.12 5.04 -36.36
C THR A 413 -31.21 3.57 -35.90
N HIS A 414 -32.41 3.19 -35.46
CA HIS A 414 -33.19 2.09 -36.09
C HIS A 414 -34.38 2.80 -36.76
N THR A 415 -34.85 2.55 -37.99
CA THR A 415 -35.04 1.32 -38.78
C THR A 415 -35.24 1.71 -40.25
N HIS A 416 -34.82 0.89 -41.22
CA HIS A 416 -35.66 0.49 -42.36
C HIS A 416 -35.05 -0.68 -43.15
N THR A 417 -35.90 -1.67 -43.39
CA THR A 417 -35.74 -2.86 -44.22
C THR A 417 -36.01 -2.55 -45.70
N HIS A 418 -35.20 -3.05 -46.64
CA HIS A 418 -35.60 -3.96 -47.74
C HIS A 418 -34.54 -4.10 -48.86
N THR A 419 -34.32 -5.37 -49.23
CA THR A 419 -34.14 -5.96 -50.58
C THR A 419 -32.95 -5.65 -51.51
N HIS A 420 -32.31 -6.78 -51.86
CA HIS A 420 -31.90 -7.25 -53.18
C HIS A 420 -30.52 -6.89 -53.80
N THR A 421 -29.84 -8.00 -54.12
CA THR A 421 -29.08 -8.38 -55.35
C THR A 421 -27.57 -8.14 -55.49
N HIS A 422 -26.92 -9.26 -55.86
CA HIS A 422 -25.77 -9.46 -56.73
C HIS A 422 -24.37 -9.79 -56.16
N LYS A 423 -24.02 -11.08 -56.38
CA LYS A 423 -22.77 -11.67 -56.88
C LYS A 423 -21.47 -11.57 -56.06
N PRO A 424 -20.78 -12.71 -55.91
CA PRO A 424 -19.34 -12.79 -56.04
C PRO A 424 -18.96 -13.52 -57.36
N CYS A 425 -18.10 -12.89 -58.17
CA CYS A 425 -17.40 -13.54 -59.28
C CYS A 425 -15.93 -13.79 -58.89
N THR A 426 -15.46 -14.94 -59.36
CA THR A 426 -14.13 -15.57 -59.33
C THR A 426 -12.97 -14.70 -59.85
N PRO A 427 -11.71 -15.17 -59.75
CA PRO A 427 -11.16 -15.95 -60.88
C PRO A 427 -10.30 -17.18 -60.51
N LEU A 428 -10.34 -18.17 -61.41
CA LEU A 428 -9.39 -19.27 -61.67
C LEU A 428 -8.59 -18.91 -62.97
N PRO A 429 -7.77 -19.79 -63.58
CA PRO A 429 -6.37 -20.13 -63.30
C PRO A 429 -5.47 -19.97 -64.57
N SER A 430 -4.24 -20.52 -64.56
CA SER A 430 -3.53 -21.21 -65.67
C SER A 430 -2.05 -20.81 -65.96
N SER A 431 -1.16 -21.76 -65.65
CA SER A 431 -0.16 -22.45 -66.50
C SER A 431 0.86 -21.70 -67.39
N LEU A 432 2.15 -22.12 -67.27
CA LEU A 432 3.02 -22.77 -68.29
C LEU A 432 4.48 -22.27 -68.39
N SER A 433 5.39 -23.25 -68.22
CA SER A 433 6.62 -23.54 -69.00
C SER A 433 8.02 -23.03 -68.59
N LEU A 434 8.92 -24.02 -68.55
CA LEU A 434 10.39 -24.08 -68.36
C LEU A 434 11.19 -23.63 -69.62
N PRO A 435 12.52 -23.34 -69.58
CA PRO A 435 13.57 -24.38 -69.66
C PRO A 435 14.91 -24.15 -68.90
N ARG A 436 15.69 -25.24 -68.93
CA ARG A 436 16.92 -25.67 -68.22
C ARG A 436 18.18 -24.80 -68.50
N THR A 437 19.19 -24.78 -67.64
CA THR A 437 20.40 -25.67 -67.57
C THR A 437 21.40 -24.94 -66.63
N SER A 438 22.33 -25.49 -65.85
CA SER A 438 23.13 -26.73 -65.84
C SER A 438 23.67 -26.92 -64.42
N THR A 439 23.70 -28.17 -63.94
CA THR A 439 24.28 -28.59 -62.66
C THR A 439 25.65 -29.26 -62.88
N PRO A 440 26.65 -28.99 -62.03
CA PRO A 440 27.74 -29.92 -61.74
C PRO A 440 27.70 -30.37 -60.26
N PRO A 441 28.46 -31.42 -59.89
CA PRO A 441 27.93 -32.72 -59.48
C PRO A 441 27.46 -32.79 -58.02
N SER A 442 26.48 -33.66 -57.79
CA SER A 442 26.05 -34.10 -56.47
C SER A 442 27.18 -34.81 -55.71
N PRO A 443 27.35 -34.58 -54.39
CA PRO A 443 28.17 -35.44 -53.54
C PRO A 443 27.61 -36.87 -53.55
N PRO A 444 28.43 -37.89 -53.23
CA PRO A 444 27.95 -39.27 -53.17
C PRO A 444 26.76 -39.37 -52.18
N PRO A 445 25.79 -40.25 -52.45
CA PRO A 445 24.64 -40.40 -51.57
C PRO A 445 25.13 -40.76 -50.16
N PRO A 446 24.57 -40.13 -49.11
CA PRO A 446 24.84 -40.56 -47.75
C PRO A 446 24.47 -42.04 -47.64
N PRO A 447 25.19 -42.82 -46.81
CA PRO A 447 24.81 -44.21 -46.56
C PRO A 447 23.34 -44.27 -46.16
N PRO A 448 22.60 -45.31 -46.60
CA PRO A 448 21.16 -45.40 -46.34
C PRO A 448 20.89 -45.15 -44.86
N PRO A 449 19.87 -44.33 -44.52
CA PRO A 449 19.52 -44.08 -43.14
C PRO A 449 19.30 -45.44 -42.46
N LEU A 450 19.98 -45.65 -41.34
CA LEU A 450 19.73 -46.79 -40.48
C LEU A 450 18.22 -46.89 -40.26
N PRO A 451 17.62 -48.09 -40.34
CA PRO A 451 16.19 -48.26 -40.18
C PRO A 451 15.70 -47.57 -38.90
N PRO A 452 14.51 -46.95 -38.90
CA PRO A 452 13.98 -46.25 -37.74
C PRO A 452 14.04 -47.18 -36.52
N PRO A 453 14.47 -46.68 -35.34
CA PRO A 453 14.58 -47.51 -34.16
C PRO A 453 13.23 -48.16 -33.90
N LEU A 454 13.23 -49.48 -33.71
CA LEU A 454 12.03 -50.25 -33.42
C LEU A 454 11.24 -49.57 -32.29
N PRO A 455 9.91 -49.43 -32.39
CA PRO A 455 9.09 -48.86 -31.33
C PRO A 455 9.40 -49.54 -29.99
N MET A 456 9.42 -48.79 -28.88
CA MET A 456 9.77 -49.31 -27.55
C MET A 456 8.93 -50.53 -27.15
N GLU A 457 7.69 -50.60 -27.65
CA GLU A 457 6.79 -51.73 -27.48
C GLU A 457 7.29 -53.00 -28.21
N SER A 458 7.82 -52.85 -29.42
CA SER A 458 8.44 -53.94 -30.20
C SER A 458 9.72 -54.45 -29.54
N ILE A 459 10.51 -53.57 -28.90
CA ILE A 459 11.71 -53.95 -28.14
C ILE A 459 11.33 -54.73 -26.86
N LYS A 460 10.26 -54.33 -26.17
CA LYS A 460 9.70 -55.10 -25.03
C LYS A 460 9.19 -56.48 -25.45
N LYS A 461 8.51 -56.57 -26.60
CA LYS A 461 8.06 -57.85 -27.19
C LYS A 461 9.25 -58.73 -27.57
N LEU A 462 10.30 -58.16 -28.17
CA LEU A 462 11.55 -58.86 -28.48
C LEU A 462 12.25 -59.37 -27.20
N HIS A 463 12.34 -58.54 -26.16
CA HIS A 463 12.91 -58.94 -24.87
C HIS A 463 12.13 -60.10 -24.23
N ALA A 464 10.80 -60.03 -24.22
CA ALA A 464 9.94 -61.11 -23.72
C ALA A 464 10.10 -62.41 -24.55
N HIS A 465 10.16 -62.30 -25.87
CA HIS A 465 10.38 -63.44 -26.76
C HIS A 465 11.73 -64.12 -26.52
N LEU A 466 12.81 -63.35 -26.32
CA LEU A 466 14.14 -63.88 -25.97
C LEU A 466 14.18 -64.58 -24.61
N ILE A 467 13.36 -64.13 -23.65
CA ILE A 467 13.21 -64.80 -22.35
C ILE A 467 12.48 -66.13 -22.53
N VAL A 468 11.32 -66.12 -23.19
CA VAL A 468 10.46 -67.32 -23.38
C VAL A 468 11.14 -68.41 -24.20
N THR A 469 11.93 -68.03 -25.22
CA THR A 469 12.65 -68.98 -26.09
C THR A 469 13.97 -69.48 -25.49
N GLY A 470 14.36 -69.01 -24.30
CA GLY A 470 15.65 -69.36 -23.68
C GLY A 470 16.88 -68.74 -24.36
N LEU A 471 16.68 -67.91 -25.39
CA LEU A 471 17.74 -67.27 -26.18
C LEU A 471 18.39 -66.06 -25.47
N HIS A 472 17.88 -65.65 -24.31
CA HIS A 472 18.48 -64.63 -23.45
C HIS A 472 19.91 -64.98 -22.98
N ARG A 473 20.39 -66.21 -23.17
CA ARG A 473 21.77 -66.61 -22.86
C ARG A 473 22.81 -66.11 -23.88
N TYR A 474 22.37 -65.71 -25.08
CA TYR A 474 23.26 -65.22 -26.14
C TYR A 474 23.50 -63.71 -26.01
N GLN A 475 24.73 -63.33 -25.72
CA GLN A 475 25.15 -61.94 -25.48
C GLN A 475 24.85 -61.00 -26.68
N SER A 476 24.97 -61.48 -27.91
CA SER A 476 24.70 -60.70 -29.13
C SER A 476 23.23 -60.27 -29.21
N LEU A 477 22.29 -61.14 -28.86
CA LEU A 477 20.85 -60.85 -28.87
C LEU A 477 20.45 -59.90 -27.73
N LEU A 478 21.07 -60.06 -26.55
CA LEU A 478 20.85 -59.14 -25.43
C LEU A 478 21.37 -57.72 -25.71
N SER A 479 22.46 -57.59 -26.48
CA SER A 479 23.01 -56.28 -26.85
C SER A 479 22.02 -55.43 -27.68
N ASN A 480 21.23 -56.07 -28.54
CA ASN A 480 20.20 -55.43 -29.38
C ASN A 480 18.99 -54.92 -28.58
N VAL A 481 18.76 -55.46 -27.38
CA VAL A 481 17.70 -55.01 -26.46
C VAL A 481 18.24 -53.98 -25.46
N LEU A 482 19.49 -54.13 -25.03
CA LEU A 482 20.13 -53.27 -24.04
C LEU A 482 20.36 -51.84 -24.57
N VAL A 483 20.84 -51.68 -25.81
CA VAL A 483 21.14 -50.36 -26.38
C VAL A 483 19.88 -49.46 -26.43
N PRO A 484 18.72 -49.93 -26.95
CA PRO A 484 17.51 -49.13 -26.93
C PRO A 484 16.96 -48.81 -25.53
N TYR A 485 17.06 -49.74 -24.57
CA TYR A 485 16.67 -49.45 -23.18
C TYR A 485 17.58 -48.43 -22.51
N ALA A 486 18.89 -48.45 -22.81
CA ALA A 486 19.83 -47.49 -22.28
C ALA A 486 19.64 -46.08 -22.88
N LEU A 487 19.23 -45.98 -24.15
CA LEU A 487 18.94 -44.70 -24.80
C LEU A 487 17.63 -44.04 -24.35
N SER A 488 16.76 -44.77 -23.66
CA SER A 488 15.48 -44.27 -23.14
C SER A 488 15.57 -43.98 -21.63
N PRO A 489 15.46 -42.71 -21.18
CA PRO A 489 15.57 -42.35 -19.77
C PRO A 489 14.59 -43.10 -18.85
N ALA A 490 13.37 -43.35 -19.33
CA ALA A 490 12.32 -44.05 -18.59
C ALA A 490 12.59 -45.55 -18.38
N ASN A 491 13.43 -46.17 -19.21
CA ASN A 491 13.68 -47.62 -19.19
C ASN A 491 15.08 -47.98 -18.68
N LEU A 492 15.83 -47.01 -18.15
CA LEU A 492 17.20 -47.20 -17.67
C LEU A 492 17.31 -48.24 -16.54
N ALA A 493 16.28 -48.39 -15.70
CA ALA A 493 16.22 -49.44 -14.68
C ALA A 493 16.24 -50.86 -15.30
N HIS A 494 15.48 -51.06 -16.38
CA HIS A 494 15.45 -52.32 -17.13
C HIS A 494 16.79 -52.59 -17.81
N ALA A 495 17.43 -51.55 -18.36
CA ALA A 495 18.78 -51.66 -18.92
C ALA A 495 19.82 -52.12 -17.88
N ARG A 496 19.75 -51.60 -16.63
CA ARG A 496 20.65 -52.03 -15.55
C ARG A 496 20.48 -53.50 -15.16
N VAL A 497 19.23 -53.97 -15.08
CA VAL A 497 18.92 -55.37 -14.75
C VAL A 497 19.44 -56.28 -15.87
N LEU A 498 19.16 -55.93 -17.13
CA LEU A 498 19.62 -56.67 -18.29
C LEU A 498 21.15 -56.74 -18.38
N PHE A 499 21.83 -55.62 -18.10
CA PHE A 499 23.28 -55.55 -18.10
C PHE A 499 23.93 -56.50 -17.09
N ARG A 500 23.30 -56.72 -15.92
CA ARG A 500 23.81 -57.65 -14.89
C ARG A 500 23.72 -59.11 -15.31
N GLN A 501 22.81 -59.46 -16.21
CA GLN A 501 22.60 -60.82 -16.70
C GLN A 501 23.65 -61.23 -17.76
N ILE A 502 24.41 -60.28 -18.31
CA ILE A 502 25.45 -60.54 -19.29
C ILE A 502 26.75 -60.97 -18.58
N GLN A 503 27.19 -62.22 -18.79
CA GLN A 503 28.37 -62.77 -18.12
C GLN A 503 29.68 -62.06 -18.51
N SER A 504 29.82 -61.58 -19.76
CA SER A 504 31.04 -60.93 -20.27
C SER A 504 30.74 -59.67 -21.12
N PRO A 505 30.23 -58.56 -20.56
CA PRO A 505 29.86 -57.38 -21.35
C PRO A 505 31.09 -56.75 -22.04
N THR A 506 30.97 -56.46 -23.34
CA THR A 506 32.03 -55.79 -24.11
C THR A 506 32.20 -54.34 -23.69
N ALA A 507 33.36 -53.74 -23.99
CA ALA A 507 33.64 -52.31 -23.73
C ALA A 507 32.56 -51.39 -24.36
N PHE A 508 32.01 -51.78 -25.52
CA PHE A 508 30.88 -51.08 -26.16
C PHE A 508 29.63 -51.00 -25.27
N LEU A 509 29.25 -52.11 -24.61
CA LEU A 509 28.08 -52.13 -23.73
C LEU A 509 28.33 -51.34 -22.44
N TRP A 510 29.54 -51.39 -21.90
CA TRP A 510 29.93 -50.52 -20.77
C TRP A 510 29.84 -49.05 -21.14
N ASN A 511 30.38 -48.64 -22.29
CA ASN A 511 30.30 -47.25 -22.76
C ASN A 511 28.86 -46.80 -23.02
N THR A 512 28.00 -47.69 -23.53
CA THR A 512 26.58 -47.41 -23.73
C THR A 512 25.88 -47.15 -22.40
N MET A 513 26.14 -47.97 -21.38
CA MET A 513 25.60 -47.77 -20.02
C MET A 513 26.14 -46.49 -19.39
N ILE A 514 27.45 -46.22 -19.47
CA ILE A 514 28.06 -44.99 -18.93
C ILE A 514 27.45 -43.76 -19.60
N ARG A 515 27.28 -43.76 -20.93
CA ARG A 515 26.62 -42.69 -21.67
C ARG A 515 25.19 -42.47 -21.20
N ALA A 516 24.41 -43.54 -21.05
CA ALA A 516 23.03 -43.47 -20.57
C ALA A 516 22.94 -42.93 -19.13
N LEU A 517 23.78 -43.44 -18.24
CA LEU A 517 23.85 -43.01 -16.83
C LEU A 517 24.31 -41.56 -16.70
N SER A 518 25.25 -41.10 -17.53
CA SER A 518 25.72 -39.70 -17.53
C SER A 518 24.62 -38.69 -17.86
N ARG A 519 23.56 -39.11 -18.56
CA ARG A 519 22.38 -38.31 -18.92
C ARG A 519 21.18 -38.54 -17.98
N SER A 520 21.30 -39.47 -17.03
CA SER A 520 20.22 -39.84 -16.11
C SER A 520 20.10 -38.87 -14.93
N GLN A 521 19.11 -39.07 -14.06
CA GLN A 521 19.00 -38.32 -12.79
C GLN A 521 20.07 -38.73 -11.77
N THR A 522 20.75 -39.87 -11.95
CA THR A 522 21.82 -40.36 -11.07
C THR A 522 23.18 -40.45 -11.79
N PRO A 523 23.80 -39.31 -12.17
CA PRO A 523 25.10 -39.29 -12.87
C PRO A 523 26.25 -39.92 -12.07
N GLN A 524 26.17 -40.00 -10.74
CA GLN A 524 27.14 -40.70 -9.88
C GLN A 524 27.30 -42.18 -10.25
N ASP A 525 26.21 -42.82 -10.69
CA ASP A 525 26.23 -44.23 -11.13
C ASP A 525 27.14 -44.42 -12.36
N ALA A 526 27.31 -43.40 -13.21
CA ALA A 526 28.20 -43.48 -14.37
C ALA A 526 29.67 -43.58 -13.94
N ILE A 527 30.05 -42.85 -12.89
CA ILE A 527 31.41 -42.87 -12.31
C ILE A 527 31.65 -44.23 -11.63
N PHE A 528 30.65 -44.76 -10.92
CA PHE A 528 30.73 -46.10 -10.34
C PHE A 528 30.90 -47.19 -11.41
N PHE A 529 30.11 -47.13 -12.50
CA PHE A 529 30.24 -48.05 -13.63
C PHE A 529 31.61 -47.95 -14.30
N TYR A 530 32.17 -46.74 -14.39
CA TYR A 530 33.52 -46.53 -14.89
C TYR A 530 34.59 -47.18 -13.99
N ALA A 531 34.50 -46.99 -12.68
CA ALA A 531 35.41 -47.64 -11.72
C ALA A 531 35.33 -49.18 -11.81
N ARG A 532 34.13 -49.73 -11.98
CA ARG A 532 33.91 -51.18 -12.14
C ARG A 532 34.41 -51.72 -13.48
N MET A 533 34.25 -50.97 -14.57
CA MET A 533 34.83 -51.30 -15.87
C MET A 533 36.36 -51.42 -15.78
N ARG A 534 37.00 -50.51 -15.04
CA ARG A 534 38.45 -50.51 -14.81
C ARG A 534 38.93 -51.70 -13.97
N GLN A 535 38.22 -52.06 -12.89
CA GLN A 535 38.54 -53.24 -12.07
C GLN A 535 38.53 -54.54 -12.88
N ARG A 536 37.76 -54.61 -13.97
CA ARG A 536 37.71 -55.75 -14.89
C ARG A 536 38.80 -55.75 -15.98
N GLY A 537 39.71 -54.76 -15.97
CA GLY A 537 40.83 -54.70 -16.92
C GLY A 537 40.45 -54.40 -18.38
N LEU A 538 39.22 -53.94 -18.64
CA LEU A 538 38.79 -53.59 -20.00
C LEU A 538 39.46 -52.29 -20.46
N LYS A 539 39.96 -52.26 -21.72
CA LYS A 539 40.57 -51.05 -22.30
C LYS A 539 39.53 -49.93 -22.43
N GLN A 540 39.80 -48.80 -21.79
CA GLN A 540 39.08 -47.54 -21.96
C GLN A 540 39.54 -46.88 -23.26
N GLY A 541 38.64 -46.15 -23.93
CA GLY A 541 38.98 -45.40 -25.13
C GLY A 541 38.45 -43.96 -25.07
N ASN A 542 38.73 -43.19 -26.13
CA ASN A 542 38.40 -41.77 -26.28
C ASN A 542 36.87 -41.53 -26.16
N PHE A 543 36.06 -42.56 -26.38
CA PHE A 543 34.60 -42.52 -26.24
C PHE A 543 34.09 -42.75 -24.81
N THR A 544 34.93 -43.13 -23.85
CA THR A 544 34.53 -43.37 -22.46
C THR A 544 34.65 -42.10 -21.63
N PHE A 545 35.78 -41.40 -21.73
CA PHE A 545 36.12 -40.25 -20.90
C PHE A 545 35.15 -39.06 -20.98
N PRO A 546 34.68 -38.64 -22.17
CA PRO A 546 33.76 -37.50 -22.27
C PRO A 546 32.47 -37.68 -21.47
N PHE A 547 31.91 -38.90 -21.44
CA PHE A 547 30.68 -39.17 -20.69
C PHE A 547 30.91 -39.24 -19.18
N VAL A 548 32.06 -39.76 -18.74
CA VAL A 548 32.43 -39.79 -17.32
C VAL A 548 32.71 -38.37 -16.82
N LEU A 549 33.47 -37.57 -17.57
CA LEU A 549 33.75 -36.17 -17.25
C LEU A 549 32.46 -35.33 -17.24
N LYS A 550 31.54 -35.57 -18.18
CA LYS A 550 30.21 -34.94 -18.17
C LYS A 550 29.39 -35.34 -16.94
N ALA A 551 29.50 -36.60 -16.49
CA ALA A 551 28.87 -37.04 -15.25
C ALA A 551 29.50 -36.35 -14.03
N CYS A 552 30.84 -36.24 -13.96
CA CYS A 552 31.57 -35.49 -12.93
C CYS A 552 31.17 -34.02 -12.89
N ALA A 553 31.01 -33.37 -14.05
CA ALA A 553 30.57 -31.98 -14.15
C ALA A 553 29.15 -31.81 -13.59
N ARG A 554 28.23 -32.75 -13.89
CA ARG A 554 26.84 -32.70 -13.39
C ARG A 554 26.69 -32.91 -11.89
N ILE A 555 27.68 -33.52 -11.24
CA ILE A 555 27.71 -33.68 -9.77
C ILE A 555 28.62 -32.66 -9.09
N SER A 556 29.21 -31.72 -9.86
CA SER A 556 30.26 -30.81 -9.41
C SER A 556 31.39 -31.53 -8.64
N GLY A 557 31.69 -32.76 -9.05
CA GLY A 557 32.61 -33.68 -8.37
C GLY A 557 34.05 -33.38 -8.72
N PHE A 558 34.63 -32.39 -8.05
CA PHE A 558 35.97 -31.89 -8.35
C PHE A 558 37.05 -32.96 -8.16
N GLY A 559 36.96 -33.76 -7.10
CA GLY A 559 37.94 -34.82 -6.78
C GLY A 559 37.90 -35.96 -7.79
N GLU A 560 36.70 -36.46 -8.11
CA GLU A 560 36.48 -37.53 -9.08
C GLU A 560 36.92 -37.11 -10.48
N GLY A 561 36.59 -35.89 -10.90
CA GLY A 561 36.96 -35.40 -12.22
C GLY A 561 38.47 -35.12 -12.36
N LYS A 562 39.15 -34.60 -11.33
CA LYS A 562 40.62 -34.51 -11.31
C LYS A 562 41.27 -35.88 -11.38
N TRP A 563 40.72 -36.87 -10.69
CA TRP A 563 41.20 -38.24 -10.77
C TRP A 563 41.05 -38.82 -12.19
N VAL A 564 39.89 -38.62 -12.83
CA VAL A 564 39.66 -39.02 -14.22
C VAL A 564 40.62 -38.30 -15.17
N HIS A 565 40.87 -37.00 -14.97
CA HIS A 565 41.84 -36.24 -15.76
C HIS A 565 43.27 -36.77 -15.61
N CYS A 566 43.73 -37.04 -14.38
CA CYS A 566 45.02 -37.69 -14.14
C CYS A 566 45.12 -39.05 -14.86
N HIS A 567 44.02 -39.78 -14.95
CA HIS A 567 43.98 -41.04 -15.67
C HIS A 567 44.02 -40.85 -17.19
N CYS A 568 43.37 -39.82 -17.73
CA CYS A 568 43.48 -39.43 -19.14
C CYS A 568 44.94 -39.09 -19.50
N LEU A 569 45.63 -38.34 -18.64
CA LEU A 569 47.04 -37.98 -18.80
C LEU A 569 47.93 -39.22 -18.85
N LYS A 570 47.77 -40.15 -17.89
CA LYS A 570 48.56 -41.40 -17.83
C LYS A 570 48.38 -42.30 -19.06
N LEU A 571 47.21 -42.23 -19.70
CA LEU A 571 46.89 -43.03 -20.89
C LEU A 571 47.13 -42.29 -22.21
N GLY A 572 47.59 -41.02 -22.18
CA GLY A 572 47.88 -40.22 -23.36
C GLY A 572 46.65 -39.73 -24.13
N PHE A 573 45.47 -39.66 -23.50
CA PHE A 573 44.23 -39.26 -24.17
C PHE A 573 43.96 -37.75 -24.15
N VAL A 574 44.83 -36.95 -23.53
CA VAL A 574 44.67 -35.47 -23.47
C VAL A 574 44.98 -34.79 -24.81
N SER A 575 45.63 -35.47 -25.75
CA SER A 575 45.76 -34.96 -27.13
C SER A 575 44.50 -35.17 -27.98
N ASP A 576 43.51 -35.95 -27.50
CA ASP A 576 42.24 -36.15 -28.20
C ASP A 576 41.29 -34.96 -27.97
N VAL A 577 40.83 -34.36 -29.08
CA VAL A 577 40.00 -33.15 -29.06
C VAL A 577 38.69 -33.36 -28.27
N PHE A 578 38.06 -34.53 -28.37
CA PHE A 578 36.80 -34.79 -27.66
C PHE A 578 36.99 -34.95 -26.15
N VAL A 579 38.09 -35.58 -25.73
CA VAL A 579 38.44 -35.71 -24.30
C VAL A 579 38.79 -34.35 -23.72
N SER A 580 39.58 -33.54 -24.42
CA SER A 580 39.99 -32.22 -23.96
C SER A 580 38.84 -31.22 -23.93
N ASN A 581 37.93 -31.25 -24.91
CA ASN A 581 36.68 -30.47 -24.86
C ASN A 581 35.83 -30.84 -23.63
N ALA A 582 35.75 -32.13 -23.29
CA ALA A 582 35.03 -32.57 -22.09
C ALA A 582 35.73 -32.16 -20.78
N LEU A 583 37.07 -32.12 -20.77
CA LEU A 583 37.86 -31.62 -19.64
C LEU A 583 37.68 -30.11 -19.44
N ILE A 584 37.71 -29.32 -20.51
CA ILE A 584 37.42 -27.87 -20.46
C ILE A 584 36.03 -27.64 -19.88
N HIS A 585 35.01 -28.30 -20.42
CA HIS A 585 33.64 -28.19 -19.89
C HIS A 585 33.54 -28.61 -18.42
N PHE A 586 34.22 -29.68 -18.01
CA PHE A 586 34.24 -30.12 -16.61
C PHE A 586 34.83 -29.05 -15.69
N TYR A 587 36.00 -28.52 -16.03
CA TYR A 587 36.68 -27.52 -15.20
C TYR A 587 35.93 -26.20 -15.14
N VAL A 588 35.33 -25.77 -16.26
CA VAL A 588 34.45 -24.59 -16.32
C VAL A 588 33.27 -24.75 -15.34
N ILE A 589 32.53 -25.87 -15.40
CA ILE A 589 31.39 -26.09 -14.50
C ILE A 589 31.83 -26.20 -13.03
N CYS A 590 33.04 -26.68 -12.76
CA CYS A 590 33.61 -26.73 -11.41
C CYS A 590 34.24 -25.39 -10.96
N GLY A 591 34.23 -24.34 -11.80
CA GLY A 591 34.75 -23.01 -11.48
C GLY A 591 36.28 -22.86 -11.55
N ASP A 592 37.02 -23.85 -12.07
CA ASP A 592 38.49 -23.78 -12.20
C ASP A 592 38.91 -23.38 -13.63
N LEU A 593 38.79 -22.09 -13.93
CA LEU A 593 39.14 -21.53 -15.24
C LEU A 593 40.63 -21.66 -15.57
N ARG A 594 41.50 -21.73 -14.56
CA ARG A 594 42.96 -21.89 -14.77
C ARG A 594 43.25 -23.26 -15.37
N CYS A 595 42.70 -24.32 -14.77
CA CYS A 595 42.86 -25.67 -15.32
C CYS A 595 42.17 -25.82 -16.68
N ALA A 596 41.01 -25.20 -16.89
CA ALA A 596 40.35 -25.19 -18.20
C ALA A 596 41.23 -24.53 -19.28
N ARG A 597 41.87 -23.40 -18.95
CA ARG A 597 42.77 -22.69 -19.85
C ARG A 597 44.04 -23.49 -20.16
N LEU A 598 44.65 -24.12 -19.14
CA LEU A 598 45.81 -24.98 -19.33
C LEU A 598 45.52 -26.14 -20.27
N VAL A 599 44.40 -26.84 -20.06
CA VAL A 599 43.99 -27.94 -20.97
C VAL A 599 43.83 -27.43 -22.40
N PHE A 600 43.21 -26.26 -22.58
CA PHE A 600 43.02 -25.65 -23.89
C PHE A 600 44.35 -25.24 -24.55
N ASP A 601 45.28 -24.66 -23.79
CA ASP A 601 46.58 -24.23 -24.30
C ASP A 601 47.46 -25.43 -24.69
N GLU A 602 47.34 -26.58 -24.01
CA GLU A 602 48.04 -27.84 -24.34
C GLU A 602 47.45 -28.57 -25.56
N MET A 603 46.26 -28.21 -26.05
CA MET A 603 45.63 -28.87 -27.19
C MET A 603 46.41 -28.63 -28.49
N PRO A 604 46.80 -29.69 -29.23
CA PRO A 604 47.54 -29.55 -30.48
C PRO A 604 46.65 -29.05 -31.63
N VAL A 605 45.37 -29.40 -31.60
CA VAL A 605 44.35 -28.98 -32.56
C VAL A 605 43.15 -28.49 -31.77
N ARG A 606 42.67 -27.29 -32.09
CA ARG A 606 41.53 -26.65 -31.43
C ARG A 606 40.43 -26.47 -32.45
N ASP A 607 39.27 -27.05 -32.17
CA ASP A 607 38.08 -26.91 -32.99
C ASP A 607 37.14 -25.82 -32.43
N LEU A 608 36.09 -25.49 -33.17
CA LEU A 608 35.09 -24.50 -32.73
C LEU A 608 34.49 -24.84 -31.35
N VAL A 609 34.30 -26.14 -31.07
CA VAL A 609 33.78 -26.61 -29.77
C VAL A 609 34.75 -26.31 -28.62
N SER A 610 36.06 -26.42 -28.86
CA SER A 610 37.12 -26.06 -27.91
C SER A 610 37.00 -24.59 -27.50
N TRP A 611 36.91 -23.70 -28.50
CA TRP A 611 36.80 -22.26 -28.31
C TRP A 611 35.49 -21.88 -27.63
N ASN A 612 34.36 -22.42 -28.10
CA ASN A 612 33.04 -22.15 -27.52
C ASN A 612 32.94 -22.57 -26.05
N SER A 613 33.51 -23.73 -25.71
CA SER A 613 33.53 -24.22 -24.33
C SER A 613 34.31 -23.29 -23.39
N LEU A 614 35.44 -22.76 -23.87
CA LEU A 614 36.26 -21.83 -23.10
C LEU A 614 35.60 -20.44 -23.00
N ILE A 615 35.14 -19.87 -24.11
CA ILE A 615 34.44 -18.57 -24.16
C ILE A 615 33.20 -18.60 -23.27
N CYS A 616 32.40 -19.66 -23.32
CA CYS A 616 31.25 -19.84 -22.43
C CYS A 616 31.68 -19.86 -20.96
N GLY A 617 32.80 -20.49 -20.62
CA GLY A 617 33.29 -20.56 -19.25
C GLY A 617 33.75 -19.21 -18.69
N TYR A 618 34.54 -18.46 -19.47
CA TYR A 618 34.95 -17.11 -19.07
C TYR A 618 33.75 -16.16 -18.95
N SER A 619 32.78 -16.26 -19.86
CA SER A 619 31.53 -15.50 -19.78
C SER A 619 30.72 -15.84 -18.52
N GLN A 620 30.60 -17.12 -18.15
CA GLN A 620 29.89 -17.55 -16.93
C GLN A 620 30.55 -17.07 -15.64
N CYS A 621 31.88 -16.88 -15.64
CA CYS A 621 32.62 -16.37 -14.49
C CYS A 621 32.75 -14.83 -14.50
N ASN A 622 31.97 -14.13 -15.32
CA ASN A 622 31.97 -12.67 -15.47
C ASN A 622 33.34 -12.05 -15.84
N CYS A 623 34.22 -12.82 -16.48
CA CYS A 623 35.51 -12.36 -17.01
C CYS A 623 35.30 -11.88 -18.46
N LEU A 624 34.56 -10.78 -18.61
CA LEU A 624 34.03 -10.32 -19.90
C LEU A 624 35.10 -9.78 -20.85
N SER A 625 36.17 -9.19 -20.32
CA SER A 625 37.32 -8.70 -21.11
C SER A 625 38.04 -9.83 -21.84
N GLU A 626 38.22 -10.96 -21.15
CA GLU A 626 38.91 -12.13 -21.66
C GLU A 626 38.08 -12.87 -22.72
N VAL A 627 36.75 -12.77 -22.66
CA VAL A 627 35.86 -13.28 -23.72
C VAL A 627 36.17 -12.60 -25.06
N LEU A 628 36.40 -11.29 -25.06
CA LEU A 628 36.74 -10.53 -26.27
C LEU A 628 38.11 -10.93 -26.80
N GLY A 629 39.13 -11.01 -25.92
CA GLY A 629 40.46 -11.47 -26.30
C GLY A 629 40.50 -12.92 -26.82
N LEU A 630 39.66 -13.80 -26.27
CA LEU A 630 39.51 -15.18 -26.77
C LEU A 630 38.85 -15.23 -28.15
N PHE A 631 37.87 -14.35 -28.42
CA PHE A 631 37.24 -14.27 -29.73
C PHE A 631 38.20 -13.74 -30.81
N GLU A 632 39.03 -12.74 -30.49
CA GLU A 632 40.07 -12.28 -31.39
C GLU A 632 41.10 -13.38 -31.69
N ALA A 633 41.56 -14.09 -30.66
CA ALA A 633 42.49 -15.21 -30.83
C ALA A 633 41.87 -16.37 -31.65
N MET A 634 40.56 -16.61 -31.53
CA MET A 634 39.85 -17.58 -32.36
C MET A 634 39.82 -17.18 -33.83
N ARG A 635 39.63 -15.87 -34.10
CA ARG A 635 39.64 -15.31 -35.45
C ARG A 635 41.04 -15.37 -36.08
N ASP A 636 42.07 -15.08 -35.29
CA ASP A 636 43.47 -15.20 -35.71
C ASP A 636 43.87 -16.66 -36.01
N ALA A 637 43.23 -17.62 -35.35
CA ALA A 637 43.34 -19.05 -35.66
C ALA A 637 42.55 -19.48 -36.92
N GLY A 638 41.91 -18.54 -37.63
CA GLY A 638 41.19 -18.78 -38.89
C GLY A 638 39.81 -19.41 -38.72
N LEU A 639 39.26 -19.46 -37.50
CA LEU A 639 37.93 -20.00 -37.22
C LEU A 639 36.89 -18.87 -37.17
N LYS A 640 35.70 -19.13 -37.71
CA LYS A 640 34.56 -18.21 -37.65
C LYS A 640 33.66 -18.54 -36.47
N GLY A 641 33.25 -17.50 -35.74
CA GLY A 641 32.22 -17.60 -34.70
C GLY A 641 30.90 -18.10 -35.25
N ASP A 642 30.26 -19.02 -34.53
CA ASP A 642 28.87 -19.42 -34.75
C ASP A 642 27.91 -18.62 -33.86
N GLU A 643 26.61 -18.90 -33.97
CA GLU A 643 25.55 -18.32 -33.15
C GLU A 643 25.88 -18.32 -31.64
N VAL A 644 26.33 -19.47 -31.11
CA VAL A 644 26.68 -19.65 -29.68
C VAL A 644 27.84 -18.74 -29.28
N THR A 645 28.83 -18.57 -30.16
CA THR A 645 29.95 -17.64 -29.95
C THR A 645 29.43 -16.21 -29.87
N MET A 646 28.61 -15.80 -30.84
CA MET A 646 28.16 -14.41 -30.97
C MET A 646 27.25 -13.98 -29.83
N VAL A 647 26.43 -14.86 -29.28
CA VAL A 647 25.64 -14.59 -28.06
C VAL A 647 26.55 -14.15 -26.91
N LYS A 648 27.67 -14.83 -26.68
CA LYS A 648 28.58 -14.53 -25.56
C LYS A 648 29.38 -13.26 -25.80
N VAL A 649 29.86 -13.06 -27.03
CA VAL A 649 30.69 -11.92 -27.41
C VAL A 649 29.86 -10.62 -27.42
N VAL A 650 28.69 -10.61 -28.05
CA VAL A 650 27.79 -9.44 -28.07
C VAL A 650 27.32 -9.11 -26.66
N SER A 651 26.95 -10.12 -25.86
CA SER A 651 26.57 -9.92 -24.46
C SER A 651 27.71 -9.32 -23.64
N ALA A 652 28.96 -9.80 -23.80
CA ALA A 652 30.13 -9.24 -23.12
C ALA A 652 30.36 -7.77 -23.48
N CYS A 653 30.31 -7.41 -24.77
CA CYS A 653 30.44 -6.01 -25.21
C CYS A 653 29.35 -5.12 -24.60
N THR A 654 28.10 -5.61 -24.59
CA THR A 654 26.92 -4.87 -24.09
C THR A 654 26.98 -4.65 -22.57
N HIS A 655 27.59 -5.56 -21.81
CA HIS A 655 27.77 -5.42 -20.36
C HIS A 655 29.00 -4.59 -19.98
N LEU A 656 30.06 -4.61 -20.80
CA LEU A 656 31.24 -3.75 -20.61
C LEU A 656 30.99 -2.29 -21.05
N GLY A 657 29.95 -2.04 -21.85
CA GLY A 657 29.65 -0.71 -22.39
C GLY A 657 30.52 -0.32 -23.59
N GLU A 658 31.21 -1.28 -24.20
CA GLU A 658 32.03 -1.10 -25.41
C GLU A 658 31.14 -1.11 -26.66
N TRP A 659 30.42 0.00 -26.88
CA TRP A 659 29.35 0.08 -27.90
C TRP A 659 29.86 -0.05 -29.34
N ASP A 660 31.04 0.51 -29.64
CA ASP A 660 31.63 0.46 -30.98
C ASP A 660 32.02 -0.98 -31.36
N LEU A 661 32.56 -1.73 -30.40
CA LEU A 661 32.89 -3.14 -30.58
C LEU A 661 31.62 -3.97 -30.73
N ALA A 662 30.60 -3.73 -29.89
CA ALA A 662 29.31 -4.41 -30.00
C ALA A 662 28.69 -4.22 -31.39
N GLU A 663 28.72 -3.00 -31.94
CA GLU A 663 28.23 -2.70 -33.29
C GLU A 663 29.01 -3.46 -34.37
N SER A 664 30.35 -3.51 -34.26
CA SER A 664 31.17 -4.32 -35.15
C SER A 664 30.84 -5.81 -35.07
N MET A 665 30.50 -6.33 -33.88
CA MET A 665 30.13 -7.73 -33.69
C MET A 665 28.75 -8.05 -34.28
N VAL A 666 27.78 -7.13 -34.17
CA VAL A 666 26.47 -7.28 -34.84
C VAL A 666 26.64 -7.28 -36.35
N LYS A 667 27.44 -6.36 -36.91
CA LYS A 667 27.75 -6.34 -38.35
C LYS A 667 28.42 -7.64 -38.82
N TYR A 668 29.32 -8.19 -38.01
CA TYR A 668 29.93 -9.50 -38.29
C TYR A 668 28.89 -10.62 -38.41
N THR A 669 27.81 -10.61 -37.60
CA THR A 669 26.73 -11.60 -37.72
C THR A 669 26.00 -11.53 -39.04
N GLU A 670 25.74 -10.31 -39.53
CA GLU A 670 25.08 -10.06 -40.81
C GLU A 670 25.98 -10.45 -42.00
N GLU A 671 27.25 -10.01 -41.98
CA GLU A 671 28.23 -10.26 -43.05
C GLU A 671 28.55 -11.75 -43.23
N ASN A 672 28.54 -12.53 -42.14
CA ASN A 672 28.78 -13.97 -42.20
C ASN A 672 27.49 -14.80 -42.35
N CYS A 673 26.33 -14.16 -42.52
CA CYS A 673 25.03 -14.80 -42.67
C CYS A 673 24.75 -15.84 -41.56
N ILE A 674 25.09 -15.49 -40.31
CA ILE A 674 24.80 -16.35 -39.16
C ILE A 674 23.28 -16.36 -38.96
N GLU A 675 22.67 -17.55 -38.94
CA GLU A 675 21.23 -17.65 -38.71
C GLU A 675 20.90 -17.12 -37.31
N VAL A 676 20.00 -16.14 -37.25
CA VAL A 676 19.52 -15.55 -36.00
C VAL A 676 18.47 -16.48 -35.41
N ASP A 677 18.94 -17.37 -34.55
CA ASP A 677 18.09 -18.23 -33.75
C ASP A 677 17.47 -17.45 -32.56
N VAL A 678 16.76 -18.14 -31.68
CA VAL A 678 16.09 -17.51 -30.53
C VAL A 678 17.10 -16.92 -29.53
N TYR A 679 18.27 -17.54 -29.33
CA TYR A 679 19.26 -17.07 -28.37
C TYR A 679 20.03 -15.84 -28.85
N LEU A 680 20.47 -15.85 -30.11
CA LEU A 680 21.12 -14.69 -30.73
C LEU A 680 20.14 -13.54 -30.90
N GLY A 681 18.91 -13.81 -31.34
CA GLY A 681 17.85 -12.80 -31.47
C GLY A 681 17.56 -12.08 -30.16
N ASN A 682 17.44 -12.81 -29.04
CA ASN A 682 17.25 -12.19 -27.71
C ASN A 682 18.42 -11.28 -27.31
N THR A 683 19.65 -11.67 -27.64
CA THR A 683 20.86 -10.89 -27.33
C THR A 683 20.93 -9.62 -28.17
N LEU A 684 20.57 -9.70 -29.45
CA LEU A 684 20.49 -8.54 -30.34
C LEU A 684 19.39 -7.56 -29.91
N ILE A 685 18.24 -8.06 -29.47
CA ILE A 685 17.16 -7.23 -28.92
C ILE A 685 17.63 -6.49 -27.65
N ASP A 686 18.31 -7.15 -26.71
CA ASP A 686 18.88 -6.48 -25.52
C ASP A 686 19.90 -5.41 -25.90
N TYR A 687 20.79 -5.71 -26.86
CA TYR A 687 21.76 -4.75 -27.40
C TYR A 687 21.08 -3.50 -27.97
N TYR A 688 20.14 -3.68 -28.90
CA TYR A 688 19.41 -2.56 -29.51
C TYR A 688 18.56 -1.80 -28.47
N GLY A 689 17.95 -2.53 -27.53
CA GLY A 689 17.14 -1.95 -26.46
C GLY A 689 17.93 -1.07 -25.49
N ARG A 690 19.16 -1.45 -25.12
CA ARG A 690 20.03 -0.60 -24.29
C ARG A 690 20.53 0.65 -25.01
N ARG A 691 20.69 0.60 -26.34
CA ARG A 691 21.01 1.77 -27.17
C ARG A 691 19.81 2.65 -27.49
N GLY A 692 18.60 2.23 -27.16
CA GLY A 692 17.36 2.94 -27.52
C GLY A 692 16.98 2.84 -29.01
N LEU A 693 17.61 1.92 -29.76
CA LEU A 693 17.34 1.69 -31.19
C LEU A 693 16.16 0.74 -31.37
N VAL A 694 14.96 1.23 -31.06
CA VAL A 694 13.74 0.41 -31.01
C VAL A 694 13.38 -0.20 -32.36
N GLU A 695 13.56 0.54 -33.46
CA GLU A 695 13.22 0.06 -34.82
C GLU A 695 14.07 -1.15 -35.22
N SER A 696 15.36 -1.14 -34.89
CA SER A 696 16.27 -2.26 -35.16
C SER A 696 15.92 -3.49 -34.30
N ALA A 697 15.54 -3.28 -33.04
CA ALA A 697 15.05 -4.36 -32.18
C ALA A 697 13.75 -4.97 -32.72
N GLU A 698 12.83 -4.14 -33.22
CA GLU A 698 11.58 -4.60 -33.83
C GLU A 698 11.83 -5.39 -35.12
N LYS A 699 12.78 -4.96 -35.96
CA LYS A 699 13.17 -5.70 -37.16
C LYS A 699 13.65 -7.11 -36.81
N VAL A 700 14.58 -7.24 -35.85
CA VAL A 700 15.05 -8.54 -35.38
C VAL A 700 13.90 -9.38 -34.84
N PHE A 701 13.03 -8.79 -34.01
CA PHE A 701 11.86 -9.48 -33.46
C PHE A 701 10.92 -10.02 -34.54
N MET A 702 10.69 -9.25 -35.61
CA MET A 702 9.80 -9.64 -36.72
C MET A 702 10.40 -10.75 -37.59
N GLU A 703 11.72 -10.73 -37.80
CA GLU A 703 12.45 -11.72 -38.62
C GLU A 703 12.61 -13.09 -37.93
N MET A 704 12.50 -13.15 -36.59
CA MET A 704 12.58 -14.40 -35.83
C MET A 704 11.43 -15.36 -36.15
N LYS A 705 11.77 -16.60 -36.57
CA LYS A 705 10.82 -17.69 -36.87
C LYS A 705 10.09 -18.21 -35.63
N GLU A 706 10.79 -18.30 -34.50
CA GLU A 706 10.27 -18.74 -33.21
C GLU A 706 10.49 -17.65 -32.16
N ARG A 707 9.48 -17.42 -31.32
CA ARG A 707 9.53 -16.41 -30.25
C ARG A 707 9.08 -17.06 -28.97
N ASN A 708 9.86 -16.89 -27.91
CA ASN A 708 9.51 -17.39 -26.59
C ASN A 708 9.21 -16.24 -25.62
N VAL A 709 8.84 -16.58 -24.40
CA VAL A 709 8.55 -15.61 -23.33
C VAL A 709 9.71 -14.65 -23.09
N VAL A 710 10.97 -15.12 -23.22
CA VAL A 710 12.17 -14.30 -23.06
C VAL A 710 12.27 -13.24 -24.15
N THR A 711 12.00 -13.60 -25.41
CA THR A 711 11.98 -12.67 -26.54
C THR A 711 10.94 -11.56 -26.34
N MET A 712 9.74 -11.93 -25.89
CA MET A 712 8.66 -10.98 -25.61
C MET A 712 9.00 -10.06 -24.42
N ASN A 713 9.59 -10.59 -23.34
CA ASN A 713 10.04 -9.81 -22.18
C ASN A 713 11.13 -8.79 -22.55
N ALA A 714 12.08 -9.18 -23.41
CA ALA A 714 13.12 -8.29 -23.92
C ALA A 714 12.53 -7.12 -24.73
N MET A 715 11.52 -7.40 -25.57
CA MET A 715 10.81 -6.35 -26.32
C MET A 715 9.97 -5.44 -25.42
N ILE A 716 9.27 -5.98 -24.41
CA ILE A 716 8.52 -5.17 -23.43
C ILE A 716 9.46 -4.19 -22.73
N THR A 717 10.61 -4.68 -22.26
CA THR A 717 11.63 -3.85 -21.59
C THR A 717 12.17 -2.77 -22.53
N THR A 718 12.40 -3.11 -23.80
CA THR A 718 12.88 -2.17 -24.82
C THR A 718 11.87 -1.05 -25.08
N TYR A 719 10.60 -1.40 -25.31
CA TYR A 719 9.53 -0.41 -25.51
C TYR A 719 9.28 0.44 -24.26
N ALA A 720 9.31 -0.15 -23.07
CA ALA A 720 9.15 0.56 -21.81
C ALA A 720 10.26 1.59 -21.58
N LYS A 721 11.53 1.23 -21.82
CA LYS A 721 12.67 2.15 -21.73
C LYS A 721 12.59 3.30 -22.73
N ALA A 722 12.03 3.04 -23.92
CA ALA A 722 11.77 4.07 -24.93
C ALA A 722 10.53 4.95 -24.63
N GLY A 723 9.80 4.68 -23.54
CA GLY A 723 8.58 5.39 -23.17
C GLY A 723 7.34 4.98 -23.99
N ASN A 724 7.45 4.03 -24.93
CA ASN A 724 6.34 3.56 -25.74
C ASN A 724 5.56 2.44 -25.02
N LEU A 725 4.86 2.83 -23.96
CA LEU A 725 4.09 1.90 -23.13
C LEU A 725 2.91 1.24 -23.86
N VAL A 726 2.43 1.83 -24.96
CA VAL A 726 1.30 1.28 -25.74
C VAL A 726 1.72 0.01 -26.47
N LEU A 727 2.88 0.04 -27.16
CA LEU A 727 3.41 -1.15 -27.82
C LEU A 727 3.89 -2.19 -26.81
N ALA A 728 4.53 -1.76 -25.71
CA ALA A 728 4.89 -2.66 -24.60
C ALA A 728 3.66 -3.40 -24.07
N ARG A 729 2.55 -2.67 -23.85
CA ARG A 729 1.30 -3.22 -23.35
C ARG A 729 0.67 -4.19 -24.35
N ARG A 730 0.71 -3.86 -25.64
CA ARG A 730 0.20 -4.74 -26.69
C ARG A 730 0.92 -6.08 -26.71
N ILE A 731 2.26 -6.08 -26.69
CA ILE A 731 3.03 -7.33 -26.63
C ILE A 731 2.67 -8.11 -25.37
N PHE A 732 2.62 -7.45 -24.22
CA PHE A 732 2.24 -8.07 -22.95
C PHE A 732 0.85 -8.73 -23.00
N ASP A 733 -0.13 -8.10 -23.63
CA ASP A 733 -1.49 -8.63 -23.77
C ASP A 733 -1.58 -9.77 -24.80
N GLU A 734 -0.72 -9.79 -25.82
CA GLU A 734 -0.61 -10.87 -26.83
C GLU A 734 0.15 -12.12 -26.32
N MET A 735 0.84 -12.06 -25.16
CA MET A 735 1.59 -13.19 -24.61
C MET A 735 0.66 -14.36 -24.22
N PRO A 736 0.91 -15.60 -24.71
CA PRO A 736 0.11 -16.78 -24.36
C PRO A 736 0.31 -17.22 -22.90
N GLU A 737 1.55 -17.15 -22.42
CA GLU A 737 1.91 -17.38 -21.02
C GLU A 737 2.74 -16.21 -20.51
N ARG A 738 2.47 -15.77 -19.27
CA ARG A 738 3.16 -14.66 -18.61
C ARG A 738 3.86 -15.17 -17.36
N ASP A 739 5.18 -15.04 -17.34
CA ASP A 739 6.00 -15.34 -16.18
C ASP A 739 6.20 -14.10 -15.29
N LEU A 740 6.86 -14.28 -14.15
CA LEU A 740 7.18 -13.21 -13.21
C LEU A 740 7.90 -12.03 -13.90
N ILE A 741 8.82 -12.32 -14.82
CA ILE A 741 9.61 -11.31 -15.55
C ILE A 741 8.72 -10.47 -16.46
N SER A 742 7.72 -11.09 -17.09
CA SER A 742 6.70 -10.39 -17.91
C SER A 742 5.99 -9.32 -17.08
N TRP A 743 5.52 -9.69 -15.88
CA TRP A 743 4.81 -8.78 -14.98
C TRP A 743 5.75 -7.71 -14.41
N SER A 744 6.96 -8.09 -13.97
CA SER A 744 7.90 -7.16 -13.35
C SER A 744 8.36 -6.08 -14.32
N SER A 745 8.68 -6.46 -15.56
CA SER A 745 9.11 -5.53 -16.62
C SER A 745 8.02 -4.50 -16.95
N MET A 746 6.76 -4.94 -17.03
CA MET A 746 5.65 -4.05 -17.35
C MET A 746 5.30 -3.10 -16.19
N ILE A 747 5.28 -3.59 -14.94
CA ILE A 747 5.01 -2.77 -13.75
C ILE A 747 6.12 -1.73 -13.57
N ALA A 748 7.39 -2.14 -13.69
CA ALA A 748 8.53 -1.24 -13.63
C ALA A 748 8.47 -0.19 -14.74
N GLY A 749 8.13 -0.58 -15.98
CA GLY A 749 7.97 0.34 -17.10
C GLY A 749 6.92 1.42 -16.86
N TYR A 750 5.74 1.05 -16.34
CA TYR A 750 4.72 2.03 -15.97
C TYR A 750 5.17 2.95 -14.83
N SER A 751 5.84 2.41 -13.82
CA SER A 751 6.34 3.19 -12.67
C SER A 751 7.40 4.22 -13.11
N GLN A 752 8.38 3.80 -13.92
CA GLN A 752 9.44 4.68 -14.46
C GLN A 752 8.92 5.76 -15.40
N SER A 753 7.80 5.52 -16.10
CA SER A 753 7.18 6.49 -17.00
C SER A 753 6.17 7.42 -16.31
N ASN A 754 6.16 7.47 -14.97
CA ASN A 754 5.22 8.25 -14.14
C ASN A 754 3.73 7.86 -14.28
N CYS A 755 3.44 6.69 -14.86
CA CYS A 755 2.08 6.15 -14.99
C CYS A 755 1.72 5.27 -13.78
N PHE A 756 1.87 5.81 -12.57
CA PHE A 756 1.76 5.06 -11.31
C PHE A 756 0.40 4.36 -11.12
N ALA A 757 -0.69 4.99 -11.56
CA ALA A 757 -2.04 4.41 -11.40
C ALA A 757 -2.21 3.13 -12.21
N ASP A 758 -1.63 3.09 -13.41
CA ASP A 758 -1.68 1.90 -14.26
C ASP A 758 -0.72 0.81 -13.77
N ALA A 759 0.42 1.18 -13.18
CA ALA A 759 1.30 0.23 -12.48
C ALA A 759 0.55 -0.52 -11.37
N LEU A 760 -0.23 0.18 -10.54
CA LEU A 760 -1.03 -0.46 -9.47
C LEU A 760 -2.20 -1.29 -10.01
N LYS A 761 -2.82 -0.90 -11.14
CA LYS A 761 -3.84 -1.74 -11.81
C LYS A 761 -3.22 -3.05 -12.31
N LEU A 762 -2.03 -2.98 -12.90
CA LEU A 762 -1.29 -4.12 -13.45
C LEU A 762 -0.82 -5.05 -12.32
N PHE A 763 -0.40 -4.48 -11.19
CA PHE A 763 -0.11 -5.22 -9.96
C PHE A 763 -1.33 -5.99 -9.42
N ARG A 764 -2.52 -5.37 -9.39
CA ARG A 764 -3.76 -6.09 -9.00
C ARG A 764 -4.10 -7.23 -9.96
N GLN A 765 -3.81 -7.09 -11.25
CA GLN A 765 -3.98 -8.17 -12.23
C GLN A 765 -2.98 -9.33 -11.96
N MET A 766 -1.72 -9.01 -11.64
CA MET A 766 -0.71 -9.99 -11.24
C MET A 766 -1.15 -10.79 -10.00
N GLN A 767 -1.72 -10.12 -8.99
CA GLN A 767 -2.26 -10.76 -7.80
C GLN A 767 -3.43 -11.71 -8.12
N LYS A 768 -4.36 -11.29 -9.00
CA LYS A 768 -5.46 -12.15 -9.48
C LYS A 768 -4.96 -13.38 -10.23
N ALA A 769 -3.86 -13.24 -10.98
CA ALA A 769 -3.17 -14.33 -11.65
C ALA A 769 -2.36 -15.24 -10.69
N ARG A 770 -2.36 -14.94 -9.38
CA ARG A 770 -1.64 -15.67 -8.32
C ARG A 770 -0.12 -15.76 -8.53
N VAL A 771 0.46 -14.79 -9.26
CA VAL A 771 1.91 -14.67 -9.42
C VAL A 771 2.46 -13.89 -8.23
N LYS A 772 3.47 -14.43 -7.55
CA LYS A 772 4.07 -13.81 -6.36
C LYS A 772 5.00 -12.65 -6.77
N PRO A 773 4.84 -11.44 -6.20
CA PRO A 773 5.76 -10.33 -6.42
C PRO A 773 7.18 -10.65 -5.97
N ASP A 774 8.16 -10.24 -6.77
CA ASP A 774 9.57 -10.21 -6.42
C ASP A 774 10.01 -8.81 -5.96
N GLU A 775 11.29 -8.65 -5.66
CA GLU A 775 11.90 -7.41 -5.18
C GLU A 775 11.68 -6.23 -6.15
N ILE A 776 11.80 -6.47 -7.46
CA ILE A 776 11.63 -5.44 -8.50
C ILE A 776 10.19 -4.94 -8.52
N VAL A 777 9.22 -5.85 -8.44
CA VAL A 777 7.79 -5.48 -8.35
C VAL A 777 7.52 -4.73 -7.05
N VAL A 778 8.07 -5.19 -5.92
CA VAL A 778 7.93 -4.54 -4.61
C VAL A 778 8.39 -3.09 -4.68
N VAL A 779 9.61 -2.83 -5.15
CA VAL A 779 10.18 -1.48 -5.29
C VAL A 779 9.34 -0.61 -6.23
N SER A 780 8.95 -1.15 -7.39
CA SER A 780 8.16 -0.42 -8.39
C SER A 780 6.77 -0.03 -7.88
N VAL A 781 6.14 -0.92 -7.10
CA VAL A 781 4.82 -0.70 -6.47
C VAL A 781 4.92 0.26 -5.31
N LEU A 782 5.93 0.13 -4.44
CA LEU A 782 6.16 1.07 -3.32
C LEU A 782 6.38 2.49 -3.83
N SER A 783 7.17 2.65 -4.91
CA SER A 783 7.34 3.94 -5.58
C SER A 783 6.02 4.49 -6.12
N ALA A 784 5.21 3.65 -6.79
CA ALA A 784 3.88 4.06 -7.25
C ALA A 784 2.94 4.45 -6.10
N CYS A 785 2.99 3.74 -4.97
CA CYS A 785 2.24 4.07 -3.76
C CYS A 785 2.69 5.41 -3.15
N ALA A 786 3.99 5.67 -3.12
CA ALA A 786 4.56 6.91 -2.59
C ALA A 786 4.09 8.14 -3.40
N HIS A 787 4.00 8.00 -4.72
CA HIS A 787 3.60 9.10 -5.61
C HIS A 787 2.10 9.34 -5.68
N LEU A 788 1.29 8.27 -5.58
CA LEU A 788 -0.16 8.41 -5.59
C LEU A 788 -0.72 8.80 -4.23
N GLY A 789 0.06 8.61 -3.16
CA GLY A 789 -0.50 8.40 -1.85
C GLY A 789 -1.42 7.18 -1.93
N ALA A 790 -0.87 5.98 -1.81
CA ALA A 790 -1.68 4.77 -1.62
C ALA A 790 -1.10 4.00 -0.43
N LEU A 791 -1.23 4.59 0.75
CA LEU A 791 -0.59 4.10 1.98
C LEU A 791 -1.12 2.72 2.40
N ASP A 792 -2.37 2.40 2.07
CA ASP A 792 -3.01 1.10 2.29
C ASP A 792 -2.27 -0.02 1.55
N ILE A 793 -2.01 0.17 0.25
CA ILE A 793 -1.27 -0.77 -0.59
C ILE A 793 0.20 -0.83 -0.14
N GLY A 794 0.79 0.31 0.23
CA GLY A 794 2.15 0.37 0.77
C GLY A 794 2.32 -0.42 2.08
N LYS A 795 1.40 -0.26 3.03
CA LYS A 795 1.36 -1.05 4.29
C LYS A 795 1.11 -2.54 4.02
N TRP A 796 0.27 -2.87 3.06
CA TRP A 796 0.08 -4.25 2.62
C TRP A 796 1.37 -4.85 2.07
N MET A 797 2.09 -4.10 1.21
CA MET A 797 3.38 -4.52 0.66
C MET A 797 4.43 -4.73 1.75
N HIS A 798 4.52 -3.82 2.72
CA HIS A 798 5.45 -3.97 3.85
C HIS A 798 5.17 -5.26 4.64
N ASN A 799 3.90 -5.55 4.93
CA ASN A 799 3.51 -6.82 5.56
C ASN A 799 3.81 -8.05 4.67
N TYR A 800 3.64 -7.91 3.36
CA TYR A 800 3.96 -8.97 2.39
C TYR A 800 5.46 -9.32 2.40
N ILE A 801 6.34 -8.30 2.44
CA ILE A 801 7.80 -8.47 2.55
C ILE A 801 8.14 -9.25 3.82
N LYS A 802 7.61 -8.82 4.98
CA LYS A 802 7.83 -9.47 6.29
C LYS A 802 7.33 -10.93 6.30
N ARG A 803 6.15 -11.21 5.74
CA ARG A 803 5.55 -12.57 5.72
C ARG A 803 6.23 -13.55 4.77
N ASN A 804 6.74 -13.07 3.63
CA ASN A 804 7.36 -13.93 2.62
C ASN A 804 8.89 -13.98 2.73
N ASN A 805 9.45 -13.35 3.77
CA ASN A 805 10.89 -13.27 4.03
C ASN A 805 11.69 -12.79 2.80
N ILE A 806 11.11 -11.83 2.06
CA ILE A 806 11.82 -11.15 0.97
C ILE A 806 12.95 -10.37 1.62
N LYS A 807 14.17 -10.51 1.07
CA LYS A 807 15.35 -9.84 1.61
C LYS A 807 15.12 -8.33 1.53
N ALA A 808 14.88 -7.69 2.68
CA ALA A 808 14.81 -6.24 2.78
C ALA A 808 16.25 -5.71 2.70
N ASP A 809 16.74 -5.58 1.48
CA ASP A 809 18.01 -4.94 1.21
C ASP A 809 17.87 -3.40 1.20
N ILE A 810 18.95 -2.71 0.88
CA ILE A 810 19.00 -1.24 0.90
C ILE A 810 17.95 -0.64 -0.06
N TYR A 811 17.66 -1.27 -1.21
CA TYR A 811 16.71 -0.77 -2.20
C TYR A 811 15.26 -0.85 -1.70
N VAL A 812 14.88 -1.99 -1.12
CA VAL A 812 13.55 -2.17 -0.52
C VAL A 812 13.37 -1.26 0.69
N GLY A 813 14.39 -1.15 1.55
CA GLY A 813 14.38 -0.27 2.72
C GLY A 813 14.19 1.20 2.35
N ASN A 814 14.97 1.70 1.39
CA ASN A 814 14.85 3.08 0.90
C ASN A 814 13.47 3.36 0.26
N SER A 815 12.92 2.39 -0.49
CA SER A 815 11.59 2.51 -1.09
C SER A 815 10.47 2.54 -0.05
N LEU A 816 10.60 1.78 1.05
CA LEU A 816 9.67 1.80 2.17
C LEU A 816 9.72 3.13 2.92
N ILE A 817 10.93 3.67 3.17
CA ILE A 817 11.11 4.97 3.82
C ILE A 817 10.44 6.07 2.99
N ASP A 818 10.69 6.13 1.67
CA ASP A 818 10.08 7.13 0.78
C ASP A 818 8.54 7.01 0.75
N MET A 819 8.03 5.77 0.67
CA MET A 819 6.58 5.50 0.69
C MET A 819 5.92 5.96 1.98
N TYR A 820 6.47 5.60 3.14
CA TYR A 820 5.92 6.01 4.43
C TYR A 820 6.07 7.51 4.69
N ALA A 821 7.20 8.10 4.33
CA ALA A 821 7.46 9.53 4.49
C ALA A 821 6.49 10.39 3.67
N LYS A 822 6.27 10.04 2.39
CA LYS A 822 5.30 10.73 1.51
C LYS A 822 3.85 10.44 1.90
N GLY A 823 3.57 9.25 2.42
CA GLY A 823 2.25 8.88 2.94
C GLY A 823 1.91 9.47 4.32
N GLY A 824 2.76 10.33 4.90
CA GLY A 824 2.53 10.99 6.19
C GLY A 824 2.75 10.11 7.43
N CYS A 825 3.18 8.86 7.26
CA CYS A 825 3.45 7.88 8.32
C CYS A 825 4.94 7.89 8.70
N ILE A 826 5.43 9.04 9.16
CA ILE A 826 6.86 9.25 9.38
C ILE A 826 7.46 8.40 10.50
N MET A 827 6.66 8.01 11.49
CA MET A 827 7.13 7.11 12.56
C MET A 827 7.43 5.72 12.03
N GLU A 828 6.56 5.16 11.17
CA GLU A 828 6.83 3.88 10.51
C GLU A 828 8.02 3.96 9.55
N ALA A 829 8.25 5.09 8.89
CA ALA A 829 9.45 5.31 8.09
C ALA A 829 10.73 5.25 8.95
N PHE A 830 10.68 5.82 10.16
CA PHE A 830 11.79 5.81 11.10
C PHE A 830 12.05 4.41 11.66
N GLU A 831 11.00 3.63 11.96
CA GLU A 831 11.13 2.23 12.35
C GLU A 831 11.84 1.39 11.28
N VAL A 832 11.46 1.58 10.01
CA VAL A 832 12.15 0.89 8.89
C VAL A 832 13.61 1.29 8.83
N PHE A 833 13.92 2.58 8.99
CA PHE A 833 15.30 3.07 9.01
C PHE A 833 16.11 2.42 10.14
N ASP A 834 15.57 2.33 11.35
CA ASP A 834 16.26 1.70 12.49
C ASP A 834 16.43 0.18 12.30
N GLU A 835 15.45 -0.51 11.72
CA GLU A 835 15.51 -1.95 11.42
C GLU A 835 16.56 -2.31 10.35
N MET A 836 16.98 -1.35 9.49
CA MET A 836 17.95 -1.58 8.41
C MET A 836 19.37 -1.84 8.95
N LYS A 837 19.93 -3.01 8.63
CA LYS A 837 21.31 -3.40 9.01
C LYS A 837 22.39 -2.65 8.24
N GLU A 838 22.14 -2.39 6.96
CA GLU A 838 23.01 -1.63 6.08
C GLU A 838 22.27 -0.38 5.64
N LYS A 839 22.94 0.77 5.68
CA LYS A 839 22.40 2.09 5.32
C LYS A 839 23.38 2.76 4.39
N ASP A 840 22.86 3.44 3.37
CA ASP A 840 23.65 4.28 2.47
C ASP A 840 23.27 5.75 2.63
N THR A 841 23.98 6.64 1.92
CA THR A 841 23.66 8.07 1.92
C THR A 841 22.22 8.34 1.49
N LEU A 842 21.63 7.49 0.63
CA LEU A 842 20.24 7.62 0.19
C LEU A 842 19.25 7.31 1.32
N SER A 843 19.53 6.31 2.16
CA SER A 843 18.72 6.00 3.36
C SER A 843 18.63 7.21 4.29
N TRP A 844 19.78 7.80 4.64
CA TRP A 844 19.86 9.00 5.48
C TRP A 844 19.14 10.20 4.85
N ASN A 845 19.36 10.44 3.57
CA ASN A 845 18.70 11.55 2.85
C ASN A 845 17.18 11.39 2.82
N SER A 846 16.69 10.18 2.60
CA SER A 846 15.25 9.90 2.51
C SER A 846 14.55 10.14 3.84
N ILE A 847 15.15 9.72 4.96
CA ILE A 847 14.56 9.94 6.29
C ILE A 847 14.67 11.41 6.74
N ILE A 848 15.79 12.10 6.46
CA ILE A 848 15.96 13.53 6.79
C ILE A 848 14.90 14.36 6.03
N LEU A 849 14.76 14.13 4.71
CA LEU A 849 13.79 14.83 3.89
C LEU A 849 12.35 14.49 4.31
N GLY A 850 12.09 13.23 4.65
CA GLY A 850 10.81 12.78 5.19
C GLY A 850 10.42 13.48 6.49
N LEU A 851 11.34 13.56 7.46
CA LEU A 851 11.13 14.25 8.73
C LEU A 851 10.89 15.74 8.53
N ALA A 852 11.68 16.38 7.65
CA ALA A 852 11.57 17.79 7.32
C ALA A 852 10.20 18.15 6.72
N ASN A 853 9.74 17.39 5.71
CA ASN A 853 8.46 17.63 5.04
C ASN A 853 7.25 17.41 5.96
N ASN A 854 7.37 16.52 6.96
CA ASN A 854 6.33 16.26 7.96
C ASN A 854 6.42 17.22 9.17
N GLY A 855 7.32 18.21 9.16
CA GLY A 855 7.42 19.25 10.19
C GLY A 855 8.15 18.83 11.48
N LEU A 856 8.83 17.69 11.49
CA LEU A 856 9.60 17.19 12.64
C LEU A 856 11.04 17.70 12.61
N THR A 857 11.22 19.03 12.71
CA THR A 857 12.52 19.70 12.53
C THR A 857 13.62 19.20 13.46
N GLU A 858 13.35 19.10 14.78
CA GLU A 858 14.37 18.69 15.76
C GLU A 858 14.93 17.29 15.44
N LYS A 859 14.05 16.33 15.14
CA LYS A 859 14.45 14.97 14.76
C LYS A 859 15.23 14.95 13.45
N ALA A 860 14.84 15.76 12.46
CA ALA A 860 15.57 15.84 11.19
C ALA A 860 17.03 16.30 11.39
N LEU A 861 17.25 17.30 12.26
CA LEU A 861 18.58 17.79 12.61
C LEU A 861 19.36 16.80 13.48
N GLU A 862 18.69 16.09 14.39
CA GLU A 862 19.30 15.01 15.17
C GLU A 862 19.82 13.89 14.26
N VAL A 863 19.01 13.44 13.30
CA VAL A 863 19.38 12.42 12.31
C VAL A 863 20.53 12.89 11.42
N PHE A 864 20.53 14.16 10.99
CA PHE A 864 21.67 14.74 10.26
C PHE A 864 22.95 14.73 11.11
N SER A 865 22.86 15.06 12.39
CA SER A 865 24.01 14.96 13.29
C SER A 865 24.51 13.51 13.46
N GLY A 866 23.58 12.54 13.47
CA GLY A 866 23.89 11.11 13.47
C GLY A 866 24.63 10.67 12.20
N MET A 867 24.15 11.10 11.03
CA MET A 867 24.80 10.84 9.73
C MET A 867 26.26 11.31 9.72
N LEU A 868 26.54 12.50 10.26
CA LEU A 868 27.90 13.05 10.38
C LEU A 868 28.77 12.25 11.35
N LYS A 869 28.22 11.82 12.50
CA LYS A 869 28.93 11.00 13.49
C LYS A 869 29.30 9.63 12.94
N ASP A 870 28.42 9.03 12.14
CA ASP A 870 28.62 7.72 11.52
C ASP A 870 29.52 7.79 10.28
N GLY A 871 30.00 8.98 9.91
CA GLY A 871 30.99 9.18 8.85
C GLY A 871 30.43 9.16 7.42
N PHE A 872 29.11 9.29 7.26
CA PHE A 872 28.50 9.38 5.93
C PHE A 872 28.62 10.81 5.37
N PRO A 873 29.19 11.00 4.16
CA PRO A 873 29.38 12.33 3.59
C PRO A 873 28.04 12.96 3.18
N PRO A 874 27.69 14.17 3.67
CA PRO A 874 26.54 14.91 3.17
C PRO A 874 26.68 15.24 1.69
N ASN A 875 25.56 15.29 0.98
CA ASN A 875 25.48 15.77 -0.40
C ASN A 875 24.42 16.87 -0.52
N GLY A 876 24.21 17.40 -1.73
CA GLY A 876 23.21 18.45 -1.96
C GLY A 876 21.80 18.04 -1.49
N VAL A 877 21.40 16.78 -1.67
CA VAL A 877 20.09 16.31 -1.22
C VAL A 877 19.98 16.31 0.31
N THR A 878 21.06 15.99 1.03
CA THR A 878 21.12 16.09 2.49
C THR A 878 20.85 17.52 2.96
N PHE A 879 21.58 18.49 2.40
CA PHE A 879 21.42 19.91 2.75
C PHE A 879 20.06 20.46 2.33
N LEU A 880 19.48 19.99 1.23
CA LEU A 880 18.11 20.32 0.87
C LEU A 880 17.12 19.92 1.99
N GLY A 881 17.23 18.70 2.51
CA GLY A 881 16.40 18.23 3.62
C GLY A 881 16.59 19.05 4.90
N VAL A 882 17.84 19.34 5.26
CA VAL A 882 18.19 20.17 6.44
C VAL A 882 17.63 21.61 6.30
N LEU A 883 17.76 22.23 5.14
CA LEU A 883 17.25 23.57 4.89
C LEU A 883 15.71 23.62 4.92
N ILE A 884 15.03 22.59 4.39
CA ILE A 884 13.56 22.47 4.52
C ILE A 884 13.16 22.32 5.99
N ALA A 885 13.89 21.51 6.77
CA ALA A 885 13.63 21.36 8.20
C ALA A 885 13.77 22.70 8.94
N CYS A 886 14.82 23.46 8.64
CA CYS A 886 15.03 24.80 9.20
C CYS A 886 13.91 25.77 8.78
N ALA A 887 13.47 25.74 7.51
CA ALA A 887 12.39 26.57 7.00
C ALA A 887 11.05 26.28 7.70
N HIS A 888 10.74 25.00 7.91
CA HIS A 888 9.53 24.57 8.61
C HIS A 888 9.59 24.85 10.12
N GLY A 889 10.78 24.76 10.73
CA GLY A 889 11.00 25.05 12.15
C GLY A 889 11.23 26.54 12.46
N GLY A 890 11.31 27.41 11.45
CA GLY A 890 11.59 28.83 11.63
C GLY A 890 13.02 29.13 12.14
N LEU A 891 13.96 28.20 11.98
CA LEU A 891 15.33 28.31 12.50
C LEU A 891 16.23 29.09 11.53
N VAL A 892 16.01 30.40 11.42
CA VAL A 892 16.68 31.26 10.41
C VAL A 892 18.20 31.23 10.53
N ASN A 893 18.73 31.41 11.74
CA ASN A 893 20.18 31.46 11.97
C ASN A 893 20.85 30.12 11.65
N GLU A 894 20.24 29.00 12.06
CA GLU A 894 20.79 27.67 11.77
C GLU A 894 20.70 27.34 10.28
N GLY A 895 19.59 27.68 9.62
CA GLY A 895 19.43 27.45 8.18
C GLY A 895 20.48 28.21 7.34
N LEU A 896 20.77 29.47 7.69
CA LEU A 896 21.85 30.24 7.05
C LEU A 896 23.23 29.64 7.34
N HIS A 897 23.48 29.22 8.59
CA HIS A 897 24.72 28.56 8.97
C HIS A 897 24.95 27.26 8.19
N TYR A 898 23.93 26.41 8.04
CA TYR A 898 24.03 25.19 7.25
C TYR A 898 24.21 25.45 5.75
N PHE A 899 23.59 26.52 5.21
CA PHE A 899 23.80 26.95 3.83
C PHE A 899 25.24 27.40 3.56
N GLU A 900 25.85 28.12 4.50
CA GLU A 900 27.26 28.51 4.42
C GLU A 900 28.20 27.31 4.62
N SER A 901 27.91 26.45 5.61
CA SER A 901 28.67 25.22 5.87
C SER A 901 28.70 24.29 4.65
N MET A 902 27.60 24.19 3.90
CA MET A 902 27.56 23.45 2.63
C MET A 902 28.66 23.92 1.65
N ARG A 903 28.90 25.23 1.57
CA ARG A 903 29.89 25.85 0.67
C ARG A 903 31.31 25.77 1.22
N GLU A 904 31.49 26.16 2.48
CA GLU A 904 32.82 26.36 3.06
C GLU A 904 33.41 25.07 3.62
N VAL A 905 32.62 24.28 4.34
CA VAL A 905 33.08 23.07 5.03
C VAL A 905 33.01 21.86 4.11
N HIS A 906 31.85 21.67 3.45
CA HIS A 906 31.60 20.48 2.62
C HIS A 906 31.96 20.67 1.14
N LYS A 907 32.31 21.89 0.72
CA LYS A 907 32.72 22.23 -0.66
C LYS A 907 31.70 21.79 -1.72
N LEU A 908 30.41 21.88 -1.39
CA LEU A 908 29.31 21.58 -2.29
C LEU A 908 28.76 22.88 -2.89
N GLU A 909 28.57 22.90 -4.21
CA GLU A 909 27.96 24.05 -4.87
C GLU A 909 26.43 24.06 -4.67
N PRO A 910 25.84 25.15 -4.15
CA PRO A 910 24.39 25.25 -3.99
C PRO A 910 23.69 25.33 -5.35
N GLN A 911 22.79 24.38 -5.59
CA GLN A 911 21.83 24.40 -6.71
C GLN A 911 20.61 25.29 -6.43
N MET A 912 19.84 25.63 -7.48
CA MET A 912 18.62 26.47 -7.43
C MET A 912 17.65 26.10 -6.28
N LYS A 913 17.45 24.79 -6.05
CA LYS A 913 16.56 24.29 -4.98
C LYS A 913 17.00 24.74 -3.57
N HIS A 914 18.30 24.81 -3.29
CA HIS A 914 18.80 25.26 -1.99
C HIS A 914 18.53 26.76 -1.78
N TYR A 915 18.77 27.58 -2.80
CA TYR A 915 18.43 29.02 -2.76
C TYR A 915 16.92 29.21 -2.54
N GLY A 916 16.08 28.42 -3.21
CA GLY A 916 14.63 28.42 -3.00
C GLY A 916 14.25 28.14 -1.54
N CYS A 917 14.90 27.17 -0.89
CA CYS A 917 14.66 26.87 0.54
C CYS A 917 15.10 28.00 1.47
N VAL A 918 16.20 28.70 1.18
CA VAL A 918 16.63 29.87 1.98
C VAL A 918 15.65 31.03 1.80
N VAL A 919 15.13 31.24 0.59
CA VAL A 919 14.07 32.23 0.34
C VAL A 919 12.76 31.85 1.07
N ASP A 920 12.39 30.56 1.10
CA ASP A 920 11.24 30.08 1.90
C ASP A 920 11.47 30.32 3.40
N LEU A 921 12.66 30.00 3.92
CA LEU A 921 13.06 30.22 5.31
C LEU A 921 12.91 31.71 5.71
N LEU A 922 13.54 32.61 4.95
CA LEU A 922 13.46 34.06 5.20
C LEU A 922 12.03 34.57 5.01
N GLY A 923 11.34 34.11 3.97
CA GLY A 923 9.96 34.47 3.66
C GLY A 923 8.99 34.10 4.78
N ARG A 924 9.04 32.87 5.29
CA ARG A 924 8.18 32.42 6.40
C ARG A 924 8.47 33.18 7.70
N SER A 925 9.73 33.50 7.96
CA SER A 925 10.14 34.28 9.15
C SER A 925 9.72 35.76 9.12
N GLY A 926 9.22 36.26 7.98
CA GLY A 926 8.79 37.64 7.81
C GLY A 926 9.88 38.61 7.37
N GLU A 927 11.12 38.13 7.19
CA GLU A 927 12.25 38.94 6.74
C GLU A 927 12.27 39.13 5.21
N LEU A 928 11.17 39.65 4.66
CA LEU A 928 10.94 39.75 3.20
C LEU A 928 11.99 40.60 2.48
N ASP A 929 12.46 41.68 3.10
CA ASP A 929 13.49 42.55 2.49
C ASP A 929 14.84 41.83 2.38
N LYS A 930 15.21 41.01 3.38
CA LYS A 930 16.41 40.18 3.32
C LYS A 930 16.24 39.08 2.27
N ALA A 931 15.06 38.47 2.17
CA ALA A 931 14.75 37.47 1.14
C ALA A 931 14.89 38.08 -0.27
N PHE A 932 14.36 39.28 -0.50
CA PHE A 932 14.47 39.98 -1.78
C PHE A 932 15.92 40.34 -2.12
N LYS A 933 16.69 40.83 -1.14
CA LYS A 933 18.13 41.11 -1.32
C LYS A 933 18.91 39.84 -1.67
N PHE A 934 18.63 38.74 -0.97
CA PHE A 934 19.28 37.44 -1.20
C PHE A 934 19.04 36.91 -2.61
N ILE A 935 17.83 37.08 -3.16
CA ILE A 935 17.54 36.74 -4.57
C ILE A 935 18.43 37.53 -5.54
N GLY A 936 18.72 38.80 -5.23
CA GLY A 936 19.62 39.64 -6.03
C GLY A 936 21.09 39.24 -5.95
N GLU A 937 21.50 38.56 -4.88
CA GLU A 937 22.87 38.08 -4.66
C GLU A 937 23.13 36.68 -5.27
N MET A 938 22.09 36.04 -5.84
CA MET A 938 22.22 34.72 -6.44
C MET A 938 23.16 34.72 -7.65
N PRO A 939 24.07 33.73 -7.79
CA PRO A 939 25.00 33.64 -8.91
C PRO A 939 24.34 33.17 -10.22
N MET A 940 23.09 32.73 -10.17
CA MET A 940 22.30 32.30 -11.33
C MET A 940 20.96 33.04 -11.40
N LYS A 941 20.39 33.10 -12.61
CA LYS A 941 19.07 33.72 -12.83
C LYS A 941 17.98 32.98 -12.03
N PRO A 942 17.22 33.64 -11.15
CA PRO A 942 16.19 32.99 -10.34
C PRO A 942 15.08 32.37 -11.20
N ASP A 943 14.62 31.18 -10.82
CA ASP A 943 13.54 30.48 -11.51
C ASP A 943 12.14 30.96 -11.03
N PRO A 944 11.05 30.58 -11.72
CA PRO A 944 9.70 30.94 -11.30
C PRO A 944 9.30 30.42 -9.91
N ILE A 945 9.96 29.37 -9.40
CA ILE A 945 9.64 28.78 -8.09
C ILE A 945 10.11 29.70 -6.97
N VAL A 946 11.32 30.26 -7.09
CA VAL A 946 11.87 31.23 -6.11
C VAL A 946 10.98 32.46 -6.00
N TRP A 947 10.57 33.05 -7.12
CA TRP A 947 9.68 34.22 -7.13
C TRP A 947 8.28 33.91 -6.58
N ARG A 948 7.71 32.73 -6.89
CA ARG A 948 6.44 32.28 -6.30
C ARG A 948 6.53 32.07 -4.79
N THR A 949 7.66 31.56 -4.30
CA THR A 949 7.91 31.38 -2.87
C THR A 949 7.91 32.74 -2.16
N LEU A 950 8.61 33.73 -2.71
CA LEU A 950 8.58 35.10 -2.19
C LEU A 950 7.16 35.72 -2.24
N LEU A 951 6.43 35.55 -3.35
CA LEU A 951 5.06 36.04 -3.48
C LEU A 951 4.12 35.40 -2.43
N GLY A 952 4.29 34.10 -2.18
CA GLY A 952 3.59 33.38 -1.10
C GLY A 952 3.86 33.97 0.27
N ALA A 953 5.13 34.26 0.57
CA ALA A 953 5.52 34.93 1.82
C ALA A 953 4.93 36.36 1.91
N CYS A 954 4.94 37.12 0.82
CA CYS A 954 4.34 38.45 0.76
C CYS A 954 2.83 38.43 1.03
N LYS A 955 2.12 37.39 0.57
CA LYS A 955 0.70 37.16 0.90
C LYS A 955 0.50 36.93 2.39
N VAL A 956 1.33 36.08 3.01
CA VAL A 956 1.22 35.75 4.45
C VAL A 956 1.47 36.97 5.32
N HIS A 957 2.46 37.79 4.98
CA HIS A 957 2.88 38.96 5.76
C HIS A 957 2.29 40.30 5.27
N GLY A 958 1.46 40.29 4.23
CA GLY A 958 0.76 41.48 3.73
C GLY A 958 1.63 42.53 3.01
N ASN A 959 2.83 42.18 2.52
CA ASN A 959 3.69 43.14 1.82
C ASN A 959 3.30 43.29 0.34
N VAL A 960 2.43 44.26 0.08
CA VAL A 960 1.87 44.51 -1.26
C VAL A 960 2.91 45.01 -2.27
N GLY A 961 3.93 45.76 -1.81
CA GLY A 961 4.97 46.32 -2.68
C GLY A 961 5.85 45.23 -3.31
N LEU A 962 6.40 44.35 -2.48
CA LEU A 962 7.21 43.21 -2.94
C LEU A 962 6.36 42.18 -3.71
N ALA A 963 5.08 41.99 -3.33
CA ALA A 963 4.18 41.11 -4.08
C ALA A 963 3.99 41.56 -5.53
N LYS A 964 3.90 42.88 -5.77
CA LYS A 964 3.79 43.43 -7.13
C LYS A 964 5.06 43.15 -7.94
N ILE A 965 6.24 43.44 -7.37
CA ILE A 965 7.54 43.21 -8.03
C ILE A 965 7.73 41.72 -8.35
N ALA A 966 7.42 40.83 -7.40
CA ALA A 966 7.52 39.39 -7.61
C ALA A 966 6.57 38.90 -8.72
N THR A 967 5.38 39.49 -8.84
CA THR A 967 4.43 39.13 -9.90
C THR A 967 4.89 39.64 -11.27
N GLU A 968 5.39 40.88 -11.36
CA GLU A 968 5.97 41.42 -12.60
C GLU A 968 7.12 40.53 -13.10
N LYS A 969 7.97 40.02 -12.20
CA LYS A 969 9.01 39.04 -12.54
C LYS A 969 8.48 37.67 -12.92
N LEU A 970 7.36 37.23 -12.36
CA LEU A 970 6.70 35.99 -12.76
C LEU A 970 6.00 36.11 -14.11
N ASP A 971 5.47 37.28 -14.46
CA ASP A 971 4.88 37.54 -15.78
C ASP A 971 5.96 37.51 -16.89
N GLU A 972 7.18 37.97 -16.61
CA GLU A 972 8.33 37.86 -17.53
C GLU A 972 8.77 36.39 -17.75
N LEU A 973 8.56 35.49 -16.78
CA LEU A 973 9.14 34.13 -16.76
C LEU A 973 8.12 33.01 -17.01
N ASP A 974 6.88 33.17 -16.56
CA ASP A 974 5.79 32.18 -16.61
C ASP A 974 4.40 32.87 -16.71
N PRO A 975 4.09 33.52 -17.86
CA PRO A 975 2.89 34.35 -18.00
C PRO A 975 1.56 33.57 -17.93
N ASN A 976 1.59 32.27 -18.28
CA ASN A 976 0.36 31.47 -18.42
C ASN A 976 -0.12 30.83 -17.10
N ASN A 977 0.55 31.11 -15.98
CA ASN A 977 0.28 30.42 -14.73
C ASN A 977 -0.74 31.17 -13.86
N SER A 978 -1.95 30.60 -13.77
CA SER A 978 -3.05 31.16 -12.97
C SER A 978 -2.73 31.33 -11.47
N GLY A 979 -1.76 30.59 -10.93
CA GLY A 979 -1.36 30.67 -9.53
C GLY A 979 -0.81 32.04 -9.14
N ASN A 980 -0.03 32.68 -10.03
CA ASN A 980 0.62 33.97 -9.78
C ASN A 980 -0.43 35.08 -9.56
N TYR A 981 -1.41 35.17 -10.47
CA TYR A 981 -2.53 36.12 -10.40
C TYR A 981 -3.41 35.88 -9.17
N VAL A 982 -3.68 34.62 -8.83
CA VAL A 982 -4.49 34.27 -7.65
C VAL A 982 -3.78 34.65 -6.35
N LEU A 983 -2.47 34.45 -6.26
CA LEU A 983 -1.66 34.87 -5.11
C LEU A 983 -1.63 36.40 -4.95
N LEU A 984 -1.45 37.14 -6.05
CA LEU A 984 -1.47 38.60 -6.03
C LEU A 984 -2.87 39.16 -5.68
N PHE A 985 -3.94 38.59 -6.27
CA PHE A 985 -5.33 38.93 -5.93
C PHE A 985 -5.61 38.78 -4.44
N ASN A 986 -5.22 37.63 -3.86
CA ASN A 986 -5.41 37.37 -2.43
C ASN A 986 -4.60 38.35 -1.55
N THR A 987 -3.42 38.78 -2.01
CA THR A 987 -2.59 39.74 -1.27
C THR A 987 -3.23 41.13 -1.27
N PHE A 988 -3.78 41.61 -2.40
CA PHE A 988 -4.53 42.87 -2.45
C PHE A 988 -5.84 42.81 -1.66
N ALA A 989 -6.56 41.69 -1.74
CA ALA A 989 -7.79 41.48 -0.98
C ALA A 989 -7.54 41.45 0.53
N GLY A 990 -6.44 40.81 0.98
CA GLY A 990 -6.02 40.79 2.39
C GLY A 990 -5.56 42.14 2.94
N ALA A 991 -5.17 43.08 2.06
CA ALA A 991 -4.78 44.45 2.41
C ALA A 991 -5.92 45.49 2.19
N ASP A 992 -7.17 45.03 2.05
CA ASP A 992 -8.37 45.83 1.79
C ASP A 992 -8.34 46.71 0.52
N ARG A 993 -7.42 46.43 -0.42
CA ARG A 993 -7.30 47.12 -1.71
C ARG A 993 -8.10 46.44 -2.81
N TRP A 994 -9.42 46.38 -2.63
CA TRP A 994 -10.34 45.67 -3.53
C TRP A 994 -10.34 46.16 -4.97
N THR A 995 -10.07 47.45 -5.20
CA THR A 995 -9.98 48.04 -6.55
C THR A 995 -8.80 47.46 -7.34
N ASP A 996 -7.64 47.31 -6.70
CA ASP A 996 -6.46 46.73 -7.34
C ASP A 996 -6.57 45.20 -7.47
N ALA A 997 -7.25 44.54 -6.52
CA ALA A 997 -7.59 43.12 -6.65
C ALA A 997 -8.47 42.85 -7.89
N MET A 998 -9.47 43.70 -8.17
CA MET A 998 -10.30 43.54 -9.36
C MET A 998 -9.51 43.76 -10.66
N LYS A 999 -8.58 44.72 -10.70
CA LYS A 999 -7.67 44.89 -11.86
C LYS A 999 -6.83 43.64 -12.12
N VAL A 1000 -6.36 42.94 -11.08
CA VAL A 1000 -5.64 41.66 -11.26
C VAL A 1000 -6.53 40.59 -11.89
N ARG A 1001 -7.83 40.61 -11.59
CA ARG A 1001 -8.79 39.70 -12.21
C ARG A 1001 -9.08 40.05 -13.68
N GLU A 1002 -9.12 41.34 -14.01
CA GLU A 1002 -9.22 41.81 -15.39
C GLU A 1002 -7.99 41.41 -16.20
N MET A 1003 -6.77 41.64 -15.69
CA MET A 1003 -5.52 41.20 -16.33
C MET A 1003 -5.47 39.68 -16.58
N MET A 1004 -6.01 38.88 -15.65
CA MET A 1004 -6.11 37.42 -15.80
C MET A 1004 -7.07 37.01 -16.94
N VAL A 1005 -8.13 37.79 -17.18
CA VAL A 1005 -9.07 37.57 -18.29
C VAL A 1005 -8.49 38.04 -19.61
N GLU A 1006 -7.83 39.19 -19.63
CA GLU A 1006 -7.14 39.75 -20.81
C GLU A 1006 -6.02 38.83 -21.31
N SER A 1007 -5.36 38.11 -20.41
CA SER A 1007 -4.26 37.18 -20.71
C SER A 1007 -4.72 35.75 -21.05
N ASP A 1008 -6.04 35.48 -21.16
CA ASP A 1008 -6.66 34.15 -21.36
C ASP A 1008 -6.18 33.06 -20.36
N VAL A 1009 -5.77 33.48 -19.16
CA VAL A 1009 -5.26 32.58 -18.12
C VAL A 1009 -6.44 32.00 -17.34
N ARG A 1010 -6.77 30.73 -17.60
CA ARG A 1010 -7.87 30.04 -16.90
C ARG A 1010 -7.42 29.55 -15.53
N LYS A 1011 -8.25 29.83 -14.51
CA LYS A 1011 -8.05 29.29 -13.16
C LYS A 1011 -8.15 27.76 -13.20
N SER A 1012 -7.04 27.08 -12.97
CA SER A 1012 -7.03 25.65 -12.68
C SER A 1012 -7.70 25.47 -11.31
N PRO A 1013 -8.75 24.66 -11.16
CA PRO A 1013 -9.25 24.28 -9.84
C PRO A 1013 -8.10 23.67 -9.06
N GLY A 1014 -7.75 24.24 -7.90
CA GLY A 1014 -6.71 23.68 -7.06
C GLY A 1014 -7.12 22.29 -6.60
N CYS A 1015 -6.44 21.25 -7.10
CA CYS A 1015 -6.63 19.89 -6.65
C CYS A 1015 -5.61 19.61 -5.55
N SER A 1016 -6.04 19.73 -4.29
CA SER A 1016 -5.33 19.09 -3.18
C SER A 1016 -5.77 17.64 -3.15
N LEU A 1017 -4.89 16.72 -3.55
CA LEU A 1017 -5.04 15.30 -3.28
C LEU A 1017 -4.91 15.11 -1.76
N ILE A 1018 -6.04 15.05 -1.08
CA ILE A 1018 -6.11 14.46 0.24
C ILE A 1018 -6.52 13.02 -0.02
N GLU A 1019 -5.64 12.06 0.28
CA GLU A 1019 -5.98 10.64 0.35
C GLU A 1019 -7.16 10.47 1.31
N ALA A 1020 -8.37 10.46 0.75
CA ALA A 1020 -9.46 9.73 1.36
C ALA A 1020 -9.07 8.26 1.23
N GLY A 1021 -8.65 7.64 2.35
CA GLY A 1021 -8.33 6.23 2.41
C GLY A 1021 -9.45 5.42 1.76
N ASN A 1022 -9.20 4.97 0.53
CA ASN A 1022 -10.03 4.01 -0.15
C ASN A 1022 -9.85 2.69 0.61
N THR A 1023 -10.76 2.40 1.54
CA THR A 1023 -11.01 1.01 1.91
C THR A 1023 -11.60 0.33 0.68
N GLY A 1024 -10.74 -0.34 -0.08
CA GLY A 1024 -11.15 -1.25 -1.15
C GLY A 1024 -11.95 -2.43 -0.59
N GLU A 1025 -12.99 -2.78 -1.34
CA GLU A 1025 -13.97 -3.87 -1.19
C GLU A 1025 -13.46 -5.21 -0.66
#